data_AF-A0AA88GR05-F1
#
_entry.id   AF-A0AA88GR05-F1
#
_cell.length_a   1.000
_cell.length_b   1.000
_cell.length_c   1.000
_cell.angle_alpha   90.00
_cell.angle_beta   90.00
_cell.angle_gamma   90.00
#
_symmetry.space_group_name_H-M   'P 1'
#
loop_
_entity.id
_entity.type
_entity.pdbx_description
1 polymer ?
#
loop_
_entity_poly.entity_id
_entity_poly.type
_entity_poly.pdbx_seq_one_letter_code
_entity_poly.pdbx_strand_id
1 'polypeptide(L)'
;MSKSLLRSTQRALGNNSQPVLRALQQQQIGAFGLYGKSTLAQAVSKNVNLGSIGSNTTSFNFHHYHTSQRVMREREEASSPTVVFTPEVGYELKNSFPEGNPVLETAQNVDKEKLKQLLKSANPKALRNNLKIPEEPDATRTISSKPKLPNLTQPLFDSSNIQYIVPGIHFNAKDLQVTKLENGLTVSTFSKHSNLVCICVAFRAGPRYEKPHEAGISTIINRLTFAHSRKFTEDFVKEYLEDKVLYESTSEYESHSFFITCPKDKVDIAFEFLSDTMLHPKFYQTEIDAAIQLLKFNLETEMSIPSSSTVMTDSILKSCFGATPEGGLGNPSLAIKEDATPEILHAFYDRFHVPSRCTVSAIGIEQDKMLELVNKYMDFSPQALQNNSMQEPYVKPVWKPGELYIEFLERPQSAFLQNIPPSTSFVASFEGVGYKNVDDLFAVNILETILGGGDSFSSGGPGKGIYSVINKHYLPAFQFSNMIAQHYAYSDTGIFSFHASLNHEEMNPGQLPIAILTLLSKMPEYITNEILDQAKQQYKSQVLHSLEDNSALVLNAVNDLMWNNKYFGVDFLVNKIDSVTKQDILDLIDRLFYRGKQPGLVAIGDVSQLMQPPEFRKFYSEICSAKHPSVLSKLFGTRHRK
;
A
#
# COMPACT_ATOMS: atom_id res chain seq x y z
N MET A 1 -1.38 38.87 -36.76
CA MET A 1 -1.81 39.51 -35.51
C MET A 1 -2.22 38.39 -34.56
N SER A 2 -1.37 37.93 -33.64
CA SER A 2 -1.39 38.41 -32.24
C SER A 2 -0.08 38.09 -31.49
N LYS A 3 1.07 37.98 -32.18
CA LYS A 3 2.40 37.95 -31.52
C LYS A 3 2.77 39.29 -30.83
N SER A 4 2.00 40.35 -31.07
CA SER A 4 2.12 41.64 -30.36
C SER A 4 1.28 41.74 -29.09
N LEU A 5 0.29 40.84 -28.87
CA LEU A 5 -0.57 40.87 -27.68
C LEU A 5 0.02 40.09 -26.49
N LEU A 6 0.89 39.10 -26.76
CA LEU A 6 1.65 38.37 -25.73
C LEU A 6 2.88 39.15 -25.22
N ARG A 7 3.44 40.06 -26.04
CA ARG A 7 4.62 40.86 -25.66
C ARG A 7 4.27 42.09 -24.83
N SER A 8 3.02 42.56 -24.85
CA SER A 8 2.54 43.64 -23.97
C SER A 8 2.11 43.12 -22.59
N THR A 9 1.61 41.88 -22.50
CA THR A 9 1.21 41.25 -21.23
C THR A 9 2.42 40.73 -20.43
N GLN A 10 3.49 40.27 -21.08
CA GLN A 10 4.73 39.88 -20.39
C GLN A 10 5.59 41.05 -19.88
N ARG A 11 5.31 42.30 -20.28
CA ARG A 11 5.98 43.49 -19.74
C ARG A 11 5.21 44.19 -18.61
N ALA A 12 3.93 43.84 -18.39
CA ALA A 12 3.08 44.44 -17.35
C ALA A 12 3.02 43.63 -16.04
N LEU A 13 3.50 42.38 -16.04
CA LEU A 13 3.52 41.51 -14.85
C LEU A 13 4.97 41.30 -14.38
N GLY A 14 5.53 42.31 -13.73
CA GLY A 14 6.76 42.19 -12.96
C GLY A 14 6.52 41.46 -11.63
N ASN A 15 7.26 40.38 -11.40
CA ASN A 15 7.71 39.81 -10.11
C ASN A 15 6.83 39.86 -8.84
N ASN A 16 5.49 39.87 -8.90
CA ASN A 16 4.66 39.81 -7.69
C ASN A 16 3.28 39.14 -7.88
N SER A 17 3.22 37.92 -8.43
CA SER A 17 1.96 37.18 -8.65
C SER A 17 1.69 36.03 -7.66
N GLN A 18 2.38 35.96 -6.52
CA GLN A 18 2.04 34.99 -5.46
C GLN A 18 0.78 35.32 -4.60
N PRO A 19 0.34 36.58 -4.40
CA PRO A 19 -0.81 36.86 -3.53
C PRO A 19 -2.18 36.57 -4.17
N VAL A 20 -2.33 36.73 -5.49
CA VAL A 20 -3.62 36.58 -6.20
C VAL A 20 -4.00 35.10 -6.37
N LEU A 21 -3.02 34.22 -6.57
CA LEU A 21 -3.22 32.77 -6.60
C LEU A 21 -3.61 32.21 -5.21
N ARG A 22 -3.11 32.81 -4.11
CA ARG A 22 -3.52 32.42 -2.74
C ARG A 22 -4.95 32.86 -2.41
N ALA A 23 -5.41 34.00 -2.91
CA ALA A 23 -6.78 34.45 -2.68
C ALA A 23 -7.83 33.57 -3.38
N LEU A 24 -7.52 33.05 -4.57
CA LEU A 24 -8.39 32.11 -5.29
C LEU A 24 -8.41 30.71 -4.64
N GLN A 25 -7.29 30.25 -4.05
CA GLN A 25 -7.26 29.03 -3.24
C GLN A 25 -8.01 29.18 -1.90
N GLN A 26 -7.97 30.35 -1.27
CA GLN A 26 -8.67 30.58 0.01
C GLN A 26 -10.20 30.69 -0.13
N GLN A 27 -10.72 31.18 -1.26
CA GLN A 27 -12.17 31.17 -1.51
C GLN A 27 -12.76 29.76 -1.71
N GLN A 28 -11.99 28.80 -2.24
CA GLN A 28 -12.46 27.41 -2.40
C GLN A 28 -12.52 26.63 -1.07
N ILE A 29 -11.67 26.98 -0.09
CA ILE A 29 -11.68 26.34 1.24
C ILE A 29 -12.95 26.73 2.03
N GLY A 30 -13.52 27.91 1.78
CA GLY A 30 -14.71 28.41 2.48
C GLY A 30 -16.01 27.63 2.20
N ALA A 31 -16.09 26.90 1.08
CA ALA A 31 -17.29 26.13 0.72
C ALA A 31 -17.31 24.69 1.30
N PHE A 32 -16.17 24.17 1.75
CA PHE A 32 -16.05 22.81 2.33
C PHE A 32 -16.31 22.74 3.85
N GLY A 33 -16.63 23.86 4.48
CA GLY A 33 -16.66 24.01 5.94
C GLY A 33 -17.94 23.57 6.68
N LEU A 34 -18.90 22.90 6.03
CA LEU A 34 -20.22 22.62 6.64
C LEU A 34 -20.59 21.13 6.83
N TYR A 35 -19.69 20.18 6.59
CA TYR A 35 -19.88 18.78 7.00
C TYR A 35 -18.59 18.17 7.57
N GLY A 36 -18.65 17.74 8.84
CA GLY A 36 -17.76 16.77 9.49
C GLY A 36 -16.24 17.01 9.42
N LYS A 37 -15.65 17.62 10.46
CA LYS A 37 -14.19 17.71 10.64
C LYS A 37 -13.57 16.40 11.16
N SER A 38 -13.64 15.33 10.37
CA SER A 38 -12.76 14.14 10.48
C SER A 38 -11.94 13.90 9.21
N THR A 39 -12.21 14.63 8.13
CA THR A 39 -11.61 14.43 6.80
C THR A 39 -10.34 15.26 6.54
N LEU A 40 -9.94 16.16 7.45
CA LEU A 40 -8.80 17.07 7.17
C LEU A 40 -7.41 16.43 7.37
N ALA A 41 -7.29 15.35 8.14
CA ALA A 41 -6.04 14.59 8.24
C ALA A 41 -5.77 13.72 6.99
N GLN A 42 -6.80 13.42 6.20
CA GLN A 42 -6.70 12.66 4.95
C GLN A 42 -6.60 13.54 3.69
N ALA A 43 -7.07 14.79 3.72
CA ALA A 43 -7.06 15.67 2.55
C ALA A 43 -5.71 16.37 2.30
N VAL A 44 -4.86 16.52 3.33
CA VAL A 44 -3.53 17.16 3.18
C VAL A 44 -2.45 16.17 2.68
N SER A 45 -2.70 14.86 2.72
CA SER A 45 -1.76 13.85 2.19
C SER A 45 -1.83 13.63 0.67
N LYS A 46 -2.81 14.23 -0.04
CA LYS A 46 -3.04 14.00 -1.49
C LYS A 46 -2.61 15.13 -2.42
N ASN A 47 -2.05 16.24 -1.92
CA ASN A 47 -1.65 17.39 -2.75
C ASN A 47 -0.13 17.48 -3.04
N VAL A 48 0.59 16.37 -2.93
CA VAL A 48 1.93 16.24 -3.51
C VAL A 48 1.79 15.45 -4.81
N ASN A 49 2.22 16.06 -5.92
CA ASN A 49 2.42 15.42 -7.22
C ASN A 49 3.03 14.01 -7.05
N LEU A 50 2.20 12.98 -7.09
CA LEU A 50 2.64 11.59 -7.12
C LEU A 50 2.83 11.22 -8.60
N GLY A 51 3.96 11.66 -9.14
CA GLY A 51 4.60 10.90 -10.22
C GLY A 51 4.90 9.51 -9.68
N SER A 52 4.53 8.49 -10.45
CA SER A 52 4.74 7.08 -10.19
C SER A 52 6.08 6.81 -9.47
N ILE A 53 6.00 6.49 -8.18
CA ILE A 53 7.14 5.96 -7.43
C ILE A 53 7.17 4.48 -7.77
N GLY A 54 7.90 4.14 -8.84
CA GLY A 54 8.16 2.78 -9.26
C GLY A 54 8.69 1.93 -8.10
N SER A 55 7.85 0.99 -7.65
CA SER A 55 8.19 -0.04 -6.68
C SER A 55 8.95 -1.16 -7.39
N ASN A 56 10.29 -1.06 -7.42
CA ASN A 56 11.15 -2.23 -7.60
C ASN A 56 11.25 -2.97 -6.26
N THR A 57 10.15 -3.62 -5.88
CA THR A 57 10.11 -4.65 -4.84
C THR A 57 10.01 -5.98 -5.55
N THR A 58 11.16 -6.58 -5.79
CA THR A 58 11.32 -7.99 -6.16
C THR A 58 10.62 -8.83 -5.10
N SER A 59 9.64 -9.61 -5.56
CA SER A 59 8.76 -10.57 -4.85
C SER A 59 9.22 -11.13 -3.49
N PHE A 60 9.22 -10.27 -2.47
CA PHE A 60 8.43 -10.51 -1.28
C PHE A 60 7.23 -9.56 -1.39
N ASN A 61 6.01 -10.11 -1.43
CA ASN A 61 4.79 -9.31 -1.47
C ASN A 61 4.65 -8.55 -0.14
N PHE A 62 5.33 -7.41 -0.03
CA PHE A 62 5.14 -6.42 1.00
C PHE A 62 4.45 -5.21 0.35
N HIS A 63 3.13 -5.22 0.32
CA HIS A 63 2.37 -3.97 0.22
C HIS A 63 2.19 -3.40 1.63
N HIS A 64 3.29 -2.97 2.25
CA HIS A 64 3.26 -2.21 3.50
C HIS A 64 3.78 -0.80 3.26
N TYR A 65 2.88 0.18 3.35
CA TYR A 65 3.24 1.58 3.41
C TYR A 65 3.52 1.96 4.87
N HIS A 66 4.79 1.93 5.28
CA HIS A 66 5.24 2.66 6.47
C HIS A 66 6.15 3.82 6.08
N THR A 67 5.58 5.02 6.04
CA THR A 67 6.32 6.28 5.98
C THR A 67 7.00 6.52 7.34
N SER A 68 8.29 6.21 7.43
CA SER A 68 9.13 6.60 8.56
C SER A 68 9.52 8.07 8.42
N GLN A 69 9.04 8.91 9.35
CA GLN A 69 9.46 10.31 9.47
C GLN A 69 10.94 10.38 9.89
N ARG A 70 11.83 10.74 8.95
CA ARG A 70 13.19 11.16 9.25
C ARG A 70 13.22 12.69 9.32
N VAL A 71 13.26 13.22 10.54
CA VAL A 71 13.48 14.65 10.80
C VAL A 71 14.91 15.00 10.34
N MET A 72 15.04 15.61 9.17
CA MET A 72 16.27 16.31 8.78
C MET A 72 16.27 17.67 9.48
N ARG A 73 17.23 17.86 10.40
CA ARG A 73 17.57 19.17 10.95
C ARG A 73 18.33 19.97 9.89
N GLU A 74 17.72 21.02 9.35
CA GLU A 74 18.46 22.11 8.71
C GLU A 74 18.80 23.18 9.74
N ARG A 75 20.03 23.69 9.64
CA ARG A 75 20.60 24.74 10.49
C ARG A 75 19.94 26.08 10.17
N GLU A 76 19.33 26.73 11.16
CA GLU A 76 18.98 28.15 11.09
C GLU A 76 20.16 29.00 11.60
N GLU A 77 20.73 29.81 10.70
CA GLU A 77 21.40 31.06 11.06
C GLU A 77 20.43 32.23 10.86
N ALA A 78 20.55 33.21 11.75
CA ALA A 78 19.59 34.27 12.06
C ALA A 78 19.20 35.20 10.91
N SER A 79 17.94 35.68 10.93
CA SER A 79 17.62 37.12 11.10
C SER A 79 16.11 37.37 11.14
N SER A 80 15.65 37.95 12.25
CA SER A 80 14.30 38.51 12.43
C SER A 80 14.11 39.81 11.64
N PRO A 81 12.88 40.15 11.22
CA PRO A 81 12.26 41.30 11.87
C PRO A 81 10.75 41.21 12.12
N THR A 82 10.36 41.83 13.23
CA THR A 82 9.03 42.17 13.71
C THR A 82 8.29 43.12 12.76
N VAL A 83 6.99 42.90 12.49
CA VAL A 83 6.13 43.93 11.89
C VAL A 83 4.79 44.04 12.63
N VAL A 84 4.48 45.30 12.95
CA VAL A 84 3.34 45.86 13.69
C VAL A 84 2.13 46.02 12.76
N PHE A 85 0.92 45.77 13.26
CA PHE A 85 -0.35 45.99 12.55
C PHE A 85 -0.81 47.45 12.60
N THR A 86 -1.31 47.97 11.48
CA THR A 86 -2.27 49.09 11.40
C THR A 86 -3.35 48.83 10.32
N PRO A 87 -4.56 49.43 10.42
CA PRO A 87 -5.76 48.95 9.71
C PRO A 87 -6.26 49.85 8.56
N GLU A 88 -7.28 49.34 7.88
CA GLU A 88 -8.21 49.95 6.89
C GLU A 88 -7.79 49.94 5.40
N VAL A 89 -8.53 49.19 4.56
CA VAL A 89 -9.41 49.69 3.48
C VAL A 89 -10.39 48.56 3.09
N GLY A 90 -11.68 48.89 2.96
CA GLY A 90 -12.79 47.94 2.74
C GLY A 90 -13.11 47.61 1.28
N TYR A 91 -13.99 46.62 1.10
CA TYR A 91 -14.82 46.41 -0.09
C TYR A 91 -16.17 45.80 0.32
N GLU A 92 -17.24 46.32 -0.28
CA GLU A 92 -18.65 45.94 -0.09
C GLU A 92 -18.98 44.57 -0.72
N LEU A 93 -19.74 43.73 -0.01
CA LEU A 93 -20.35 42.51 -0.53
C LEU A 93 -21.86 42.75 -0.71
N LYS A 94 -22.35 42.61 -1.95
CA LYS A 94 -23.77 42.58 -2.29
C LYS A 94 -24.38 41.21 -1.92
N ASN A 95 -25.53 41.28 -1.25
CA ASN A 95 -26.33 40.19 -0.71
C ASN A 95 -26.93 39.24 -1.76
N SER A 96 -26.88 37.94 -1.50
CA SER A 96 -28.06 37.04 -1.54
C SER A 96 -27.69 35.66 -0.97
N PHE A 97 -28.23 35.30 0.19
CA PHE A 97 -28.19 33.94 0.75
C PHE A 97 -29.61 33.53 1.21
N PRO A 98 -29.98 32.24 1.14
CA PRO A 98 -31.35 31.77 1.41
C PRO A 98 -31.69 31.83 2.90
N GLU A 99 -32.94 32.17 3.22
CA GLU A 99 -33.49 32.28 4.58
C GLU A 99 -33.65 30.91 5.25
N GLY A 100 -33.28 30.79 6.54
CA GLY A 100 -33.64 29.62 7.38
C GLY A 100 -32.61 29.09 8.39
N ASN A 101 -31.59 29.85 8.83
CA ASN A 101 -30.66 29.40 9.88
C ASN A 101 -30.84 30.20 11.20
N PRO A 102 -31.31 29.58 12.29
CA PRO A 102 -31.59 30.24 13.58
C PRO A 102 -30.35 30.75 14.34
N VAL A 103 -29.13 30.42 13.87
CA VAL A 103 -27.87 30.93 14.46
C VAL A 103 -27.55 32.36 14.00
N LEU A 104 -28.12 32.82 12.87
CA LEU A 104 -27.86 34.17 12.34
C LEU A 104 -28.79 35.25 12.92
N GLU A 105 -29.94 34.90 13.48
CA GLU A 105 -30.85 35.85 14.15
C GLU A 105 -30.29 36.37 15.49
N THR A 106 -29.50 35.58 16.21
CA THR A 106 -28.91 36.01 17.49
C THR A 106 -27.73 36.98 17.33
N ALA A 107 -27.04 36.96 16.18
CA ALA A 107 -25.89 37.82 15.93
C ALA A 107 -26.25 39.24 15.47
N GLN A 108 -27.44 39.45 14.89
CA GLN A 108 -27.88 40.77 14.40
C GLN A 108 -28.42 41.71 15.49
N ASN A 109 -28.70 41.20 16.70
CA ASN A 109 -29.29 41.97 17.79
C ASN A 109 -28.29 42.46 18.86
N VAL A 110 -26.98 42.35 18.62
CA VAL A 110 -25.99 42.93 19.53
C VAL A 110 -25.81 44.41 19.21
N ASP A 111 -26.41 45.27 20.05
CA ASP A 111 -26.27 46.72 19.99
C ASP A 111 -24.81 47.14 20.28
N LYS A 112 -24.07 47.38 19.19
CA LYS A 112 -22.65 47.71 19.21
C LYS A 112 -22.35 49.05 19.91
N GLU A 113 -23.32 49.97 19.97
CA GLU A 113 -23.16 51.24 20.69
C GLU A 113 -23.30 51.04 22.21
N LYS A 114 -24.23 50.17 22.63
CA LYS A 114 -24.36 49.78 24.04
C LYS A 114 -23.11 49.05 24.55
N LEU A 115 -22.49 48.20 23.71
CA LEU A 115 -21.24 47.51 24.03
C LEU A 115 -20.05 48.48 24.15
N LYS A 116 -19.98 49.49 23.26
CA LYS A 116 -18.95 50.54 23.32
C LYS A 116 -19.10 51.48 24.52
N GLN A 117 -20.34 51.78 24.94
CA GLN A 117 -20.58 52.56 26.16
C GLN A 117 -20.19 51.79 27.43
N LEU A 118 -20.51 50.49 27.50
CA LEU A 118 -20.12 49.63 28.62
C LEU A 118 -18.60 49.50 28.77
N LEU A 119 -17.88 49.38 27.66
CA LEU A 119 -16.41 49.32 27.65
C LEU A 119 -15.74 50.65 28.02
N LYS A 120 -16.40 51.80 27.78
CA LYS A 120 -15.91 53.12 28.20
C LYS A 120 -16.19 53.45 29.68
N SER A 121 -17.22 52.86 30.28
CA SER A 121 -17.56 53.08 31.70
C SER A 121 -16.75 52.25 32.70
N ALA A 122 -16.00 51.24 32.23
CA ALA A 122 -15.21 50.37 33.10
C ALA A 122 -13.83 50.99 33.39
N ASN A 123 -13.71 51.74 34.50
CA ASN A 123 -12.42 52.25 34.97
C ASN A 123 -11.53 51.07 35.44
N PRO A 124 -10.38 50.79 34.78
CA PRO A 124 -9.57 49.59 35.07
C PRO A 124 -9.00 49.54 36.50
N LYS A 125 -8.90 50.68 37.19
CA LYS A 125 -8.43 50.76 38.59
C LYS A 125 -9.50 50.33 39.61
N ALA A 126 -10.79 50.44 39.30
CA ALA A 126 -11.87 50.03 40.21
C ALA A 126 -12.09 48.50 40.22
N LEU A 127 -11.79 47.83 39.10
CA LEU A 127 -11.87 46.36 38.98
C LEU A 127 -10.76 45.63 39.76
N ARG A 128 -9.63 46.28 40.03
CA ARG A 128 -8.54 45.69 40.83
C ARG A 128 -8.80 45.69 42.34
N ASN A 129 -9.58 46.62 42.86
CA ASN A 129 -9.80 46.75 44.31
C ASN A 129 -11.03 45.98 44.84
N ASN A 130 -11.87 45.42 43.96
CA ASN A 130 -13.11 44.72 44.34
C ASN A 130 -13.05 43.18 44.21
N LEU A 131 -11.92 42.61 43.81
CA LEU A 131 -11.66 41.18 43.94
C LEU A 131 -10.80 40.95 45.19
N LYS A 132 -11.47 40.69 46.33
CA LYS A 132 -10.82 40.13 47.52
C LYS A 132 -10.31 38.73 47.18
N ILE A 133 -9.08 38.65 46.69
CA ILE A 133 -8.30 37.42 46.72
C ILE A 133 -7.86 37.24 48.18
N PRO A 134 -8.08 36.08 48.83
CA PRO A 134 -7.59 35.84 50.17
C PRO A 134 -6.06 36.00 50.20
N GLU A 135 -5.53 36.75 51.16
CA GLU A 135 -4.10 36.75 51.45
C GLU A 135 -3.71 35.32 51.89
N GLU A 136 -2.92 34.64 51.07
CA GLU A 136 -2.21 33.44 51.52
C GLU A 136 -1.26 33.83 52.66
N PRO A 137 -1.14 32.97 53.69
CA PRO A 137 -0.34 33.27 54.88
C PRO A 137 1.12 33.51 54.50
N ASP A 138 1.72 34.44 55.21
CA ASP A 138 3.10 34.91 55.11
C ASP A 138 4.10 33.74 55.17
N ALA A 139 4.34 33.13 54.00
CA ALA A 139 5.36 32.13 53.82
C ALA A 139 6.63 32.85 53.39
N THR A 140 7.46 33.18 54.38
CA THR A 140 8.91 33.21 54.23
C THR A 140 9.40 31.84 53.74
N ARG A 141 9.15 31.53 52.47
CA ARG A 141 9.78 30.45 51.72
C ARG A 141 10.63 31.12 50.65
N THR A 142 11.94 31.08 50.90
CA THR A 142 13.00 31.11 49.92
C THR A 142 12.49 30.84 48.51
N ILE A 143 12.66 31.81 47.61
CA ILE A 143 12.53 31.60 46.17
C ILE A 143 13.57 30.54 45.81
N SER A 144 13.19 29.26 45.88
CA SER A 144 13.98 28.19 45.33
C SER A 144 14.01 28.48 43.84
N SER A 145 15.18 28.85 43.32
CA SER A 145 15.44 28.96 41.89
C SER A 145 14.80 27.76 41.20
N LYS A 146 13.87 27.98 40.26
CA LYS A 146 13.42 26.89 39.38
C LYS A 146 14.69 26.19 38.87
N PRO A 147 14.85 24.87 39.07
CA PRO A 147 16.07 24.20 38.66
C PRO A 147 16.28 24.48 37.18
N LYS A 148 17.40 25.12 36.84
CA LYS A 148 17.79 25.30 35.45
C LYS A 148 18.03 23.90 34.91
N LEU A 149 17.21 23.48 33.95
CA LEU A 149 17.49 22.26 33.22
C LEU A 149 18.92 22.36 32.66
N PRO A 150 19.74 21.30 32.77
CA PRO A 150 21.07 21.28 32.18
C PRO A 150 20.97 21.57 30.68
N ASN A 151 22.06 22.11 30.11
CA ASN A 151 22.19 22.21 28.65
C ASN A 151 22.07 20.80 28.04
N LEU A 152 21.57 20.65 26.81
CA LEU A 152 21.47 19.37 26.11
C LEU A 152 22.81 18.60 26.00
N THR A 153 23.94 19.27 26.25
CA THR A 153 25.28 18.68 26.35
C THR A 153 25.58 18.01 27.70
N GLN A 154 24.71 18.17 28.69
CA GLN A 154 24.82 17.59 30.02
C GLN A 154 23.65 16.61 30.26
N PRO A 155 23.92 15.42 30.83
CA PRO A 155 22.88 14.44 31.08
C PRO A 155 21.85 14.99 32.07
N LEU A 156 20.57 14.83 31.74
CA LEU A 156 19.46 15.34 32.56
C LEU A 156 19.27 14.53 33.85
N PHE A 157 19.69 13.27 33.84
CA PHE A 157 19.58 12.34 34.97
C PHE A 157 20.88 11.56 35.12
N ASP A 158 21.13 11.02 36.32
CA ASP A 158 22.20 10.07 36.53
C ASP A 158 21.95 8.80 35.69
N SER A 159 22.85 8.53 34.75
CA SER A 159 22.76 7.43 33.79
C SER A 159 23.37 6.13 34.32
N SER A 160 23.85 6.12 35.57
CA SER A 160 24.45 4.95 36.23
C SER A 160 23.52 3.73 36.27
N ASN A 161 22.19 3.94 36.27
CA ASN A 161 21.19 2.87 36.28
C ASN A 161 20.67 2.47 34.89
N ILE A 162 21.16 3.09 33.81
CA ILE A 162 20.76 2.72 32.44
C ILE A 162 21.51 1.45 32.04
N GLN A 163 20.78 0.34 31.93
CA GLN A 163 21.33 -0.89 31.37
C GLN A 163 21.35 -0.78 29.85
N TYR A 164 22.55 -0.82 29.27
CA TYR A 164 22.73 -0.84 27.82
C TYR A 164 22.67 -2.29 27.33
N ILE A 165 21.93 -2.51 26.23
CA ILE A 165 21.93 -3.80 25.55
C ILE A 165 23.26 -3.95 24.80
N VAL A 166 23.94 -5.07 25.01
CA VAL A 166 25.16 -5.42 24.27
C VAL A 166 24.75 -5.86 22.85
N PRO A 167 25.34 -5.31 21.77
CA PRO A 167 25.05 -5.74 20.41
C PRO A 167 25.39 -7.22 20.21
N GLY A 168 24.46 -8.02 19.67
CA GLY A 168 24.71 -9.43 19.40
C GLY A 168 23.49 -10.31 19.12
N ILE A 169 22.29 -9.74 18.97
CA ILE A 169 21.11 -10.55 18.63
C ILE A 169 21.17 -10.87 17.13
N HIS A 170 21.61 -12.09 16.83
CA HIS A 170 21.46 -12.70 15.52
C HIS A 170 20.06 -13.32 15.44
N PHE A 171 19.25 -12.93 14.47
CA PHE A 171 17.97 -13.58 14.20
C PHE A 171 18.22 -14.99 13.66
N ASN A 172 18.07 -15.99 14.52
CA ASN A 172 18.11 -17.38 14.08
C ASN A 172 16.68 -17.93 14.00
N ALA A 173 16.44 -18.89 13.09
CA ALA A 173 15.17 -19.62 13.04
C ALA A 173 14.80 -20.24 14.40
N LYS A 174 15.82 -20.56 15.21
CA LYS A 174 15.69 -21.12 16.56
C LYS A 174 15.06 -20.17 17.57
N ASP A 175 15.02 -18.87 17.29
CA ASP A 175 14.44 -17.87 18.19
C ASP A 175 12.92 -17.76 18.03
N LEU A 176 12.36 -18.39 16.98
CA LEU A 176 10.91 -18.49 16.79
C LEU A 176 10.34 -19.65 17.60
N GLN A 177 9.50 -19.31 18.56
CA GLN A 177 8.69 -20.31 19.27
C GLN A 177 7.36 -20.46 18.54
N VAL A 178 6.95 -21.69 18.23
CA VAL A 178 5.67 -21.98 17.54
C VAL A 178 4.88 -22.96 18.38
N THR A 179 3.62 -22.62 18.65
CA THR A 179 2.64 -23.48 19.33
C THR A 179 1.42 -23.63 18.43
N LYS A 180 1.02 -24.87 18.17
CA LYS A 180 -0.25 -25.17 17.51
C LYS A 180 -1.25 -25.63 18.56
N LEU A 181 -2.33 -24.89 18.71
CA LEU A 181 -3.39 -25.21 19.67
C LEU A 181 -4.26 -26.36 19.15
N GLU A 182 -5.00 -27.01 20.05
CA GLU A 182 -5.87 -28.15 19.72
C GLU A 182 -6.97 -27.77 18.72
N ASN A 183 -7.44 -26.52 18.76
CA ASN A 183 -8.42 -26.00 17.80
C ASN A 183 -7.81 -25.68 16.42
N GLY A 184 -6.51 -25.87 16.21
CA GLY A 184 -5.83 -25.64 14.94
C GLY A 184 -5.21 -24.26 14.77
N LEU A 185 -5.44 -23.32 15.71
CA LEU A 185 -4.79 -22.00 15.71
C LEU A 185 -3.28 -22.14 15.86
N THR A 186 -2.52 -21.50 14.98
CA THR A 186 -1.05 -21.44 15.09
C THR A 186 -0.64 -20.11 15.71
N VAL A 187 0.16 -20.16 16.77
CA VAL A 187 0.71 -18.99 17.48
C VAL A 187 2.22 -19.06 17.46
N SER A 188 2.89 -18.01 17.00
CA SER A 188 4.34 -17.94 17.00
C SER A 188 4.87 -16.63 17.59
N THR A 189 5.97 -16.69 18.33
CA THR A 189 6.61 -15.48 18.88
C THR A 189 8.11 -15.42 18.63
N PHE A 190 8.60 -14.21 18.40
CA PHE A 190 9.99 -13.84 18.58
C PHE A 190 10.13 -13.01 19.85
N SER A 191 10.73 -13.58 20.89
CA SER A 191 11.12 -12.88 22.12
C SER A 191 12.28 -11.91 21.85
N LYS A 192 11.99 -10.79 21.17
CA LYS A 192 12.96 -9.72 20.90
C LYS A 192 13.00 -8.76 22.09
N HIS A 193 14.20 -8.31 22.47
CA HIS A 193 14.37 -7.13 23.33
C HIS A 193 14.08 -5.83 22.54
N SER A 194 12.84 -5.66 22.07
CA SER A 194 12.33 -4.41 21.50
C SER A 194 11.42 -3.73 22.50
N ASN A 195 11.35 -2.39 22.52
CA ASN A 195 10.38 -1.67 23.35
C ASN A 195 8.95 -1.71 22.77
N LEU A 196 8.81 -2.20 21.54
CA LEU A 196 7.54 -2.37 20.86
C LEU A 196 7.19 -3.85 20.73
N VAL A 197 5.90 -4.13 20.75
CA VAL A 197 5.31 -5.40 20.35
C VAL A 197 4.63 -5.19 19.01
N CYS A 198 4.95 -6.04 18.03
CA CYS A 198 4.31 -6.05 16.72
C CYS A 198 3.60 -7.39 16.56
N ILE A 199 2.30 -7.39 16.30
CA ILE A 199 1.46 -8.59 16.17
C ILE A 199 0.80 -8.55 14.80
N CYS A 200 0.84 -9.68 14.09
CA CYS A 200 0.07 -9.93 12.89
C CYS A 200 -0.81 -11.15 13.12
N VAL A 201 -2.10 -11.02 12.80
CA VAL A 201 -3.05 -12.13 12.75
C VAL A 201 -3.55 -12.24 11.32
N ALA A 202 -3.38 -13.39 10.69
CA ALA A 202 -3.89 -13.62 9.34
C ALA A 202 -4.81 -14.82 9.28
N PHE A 203 -5.87 -14.67 8.49
CA PHE A 203 -6.74 -15.76 8.07
C PHE A 203 -6.51 -16.09 6.62
N ARG A 204 -6.53 -17.39 6.29
CA ARG A 204 -6.73 -17.81 4.90
C ARG A 204 -8.14 -17.40 4.46
N ALA A 205 -8.29 -16.21 3.91
CA ALA A 205 -9.56 -15.63 3.49
C ALA A 205 -9.28 -14.56 2.44
N GLY A 206 -10.24 -14.25 1.57
CA GLY A 206 -10.04 -13.29 0.49
C GLY A 206 -10.78 -13.67 -0.80
N PRO A 207 -10.61 -12.88 -1.86
CA PRO A 207 -11.29 -13.06 -3.14
C PRO A 207 -11.22 -14.48 -3.71
N ARG A 208 -10.11 -15.21 -3.52
CA ARG A 208 -9.97 -16.59 -4.01
C ARG A 208 -11.06 -17.53 -3.46
N TYR A 209 -11.55 -17.30 -2.24
CA TYR A 209 -12.50 -18.19 -1.57
C TYR A 209 -13.96 -17.76 -1.71
N GLU A 210 -14.22 -16.62 -2.34
CA GLU A 210 -15.57 -16.16 -2.64
C GLU A 210 -16.20 -17.04 -3.71
N LYS A 211 -17.49 -17.32 -3.59
CA LYS A 211 -18.25 -17.84 -4.73
C LYS A 211 -18.48 -16.71 -5.74
N PRO A 212 -18.74 -17.01 -7.02
CA PRO A 212 -18.97 -15.95 -8.03
C PRO A 212 -20.09 -14.94 -7.67
N HIS A 213 -21.13 -15.35 -6.94
CA HIS A 213 -22.21 -14.46 -6.48
C HIS A 213 -21.87 -13.70 -5.19
N GLU A 214 -20.79 -14.08 -4.51
CA GLU A 214 -20.20 -13.48 -3.32
C GLU A 214 -19.07 -12.49 -3.67
N ALA A 215 -18.76 -12.32 -4.97
CA ALA A 215 -17.62 -11.52 -5.43
C ALA A 215 -17.64 -10.08 -4.88
N GLY A 216 -16.58 -9.70 -4.17
CA GLY A 216 -16.39 -8.36 -3.60
C GLY A 216 -16.71 -8.23 -2.11
N ILE A 217 -17.15 -9.31 -1.44
CA ILE A 217 -17.41 -9.30 0.00
C ILE A 217 -16.14 -9.04 0.81
N SER A 218 -15.02 -9.68 0.47
CA SER A 218 -13.73 -9.53 1.17
C SER A 218 -13.25 -8.08 1.13
N THR A 219 -13.42 -7.41 -0.01
CA THR A 219 -13.04 -6.01 -0.20
C THR A 219 -13.90 -5.07 0.66
N ILE A 220 -15.20 -5.32 0.75
CA ILE A 220 -16.09 -4.57 1.65
C ILE A 220 -15.71 -4.83 3.11
N ILE A 221 -15.46 -6.09 3.49
CA ILE A 221 -15.04 -6.48 4.85
C ILE A 221 -13.75 -5.76 5.24
N ASN A 222 -12.73 -5.79 4.40
CA ASN A 222 -11.46 -5.10 4.67
C ASN A 222 -11.69 -3.58 4.85
N ARG A 223 -12.62 -2.99 4.09
CA ARG A 223 -12.92 -1.56 4.24
C ARG A 223 -13.64 -1.22 5.54
N LEU A 224 -14.46 -2.13 6.05
CA LEU A 224 -15.22 -1.97 7.29
C LEU A 224 -14.45 -2.47 8.52
N THR A 225 -13.25 -3.00 8.33
CA THR A 225 -12.41 -3.47 9.42
C THR A 225 -12.05 -2.32 10.36
N PHE A 226 -12.07 -2.59 11.67
CA PHE A 226 -11.89 -1.62 12.76
C PHE A 226 -12.96 -0.53 12.93
N ALA A 227 -14.06 -0.53 12.14
CA ALA A 227 -15.12 0.47 12.28
C ALA A 227 -15.91 0.31 13.60
N HIS A 228 -16.69 -0.77 13.70
CA HIS A 228 -17.50 -1.08 14.88
C HIS A 228 -17.36 -2.55 15.27
N SER A 229 -17.30 -2.80 16.57
CA SER A 229 -17.19 -4.15 17.12
C SER A 229 -18.11 -4.35 18.31
N ARG A 230 -18.03 -5.52 18.93
CA ARG A 230 -18.82 -5.84 20.11
C ARG A 230 -18.54 -4.88 21.27
N LYS A 231 -17.26 -4.62 21.57
CA LYS A 231 -16.79 -3.79 22.69
C LYS A 231 -16.35 -2.40 22.29
N PHE A 232 -15.75 -2.24 21.11
CA PHE A 232 -15.13 -0.98 20.70
C PHE A 232 -15.98 -0.25 19.67
N THR A 233 -16.25 1.02 19.95
CA THR A 233 -16.87 1.99 19.05
C THR A 233 -15.81 2.87 18.41
N GLU A 234 -16.14 3.48 17.28
CA GLU A 234 -15.22 4.39 16.58
C GLU A 234 -14.71 5.53 17.47
N ASP A 235 -15.58 6.09 18.33
CA ASP A 235 -15.21 7.16 19.28
C ASP A 235 -14.19 6.67 20.32
N PHE A 236 -14.36 5.45 20.85
CA PHE A 236 -13.39 4.90 21.81
C PHE A 236 -12.02 4.73 21.15
N VAL A 237 -11.99 4.25 19.90
CA VAL A 237 -10.74 4.07 19.16
C VAL A 237 -10.01 5.41 19.01
N LYS A 238 -10.73 6.46 18.59
CA LYS A 238 -10.20 7.82 18.44
C LYS A 238 -9.69 8.42 19.75
N GLU A 239 -10.47 8.34 20.81
CA GLU A 239 -10.15 9.01 22.07
C GLU A 239 -9.10 8.25 22.89
N TYR A 240 -9.05 6.92 22.78
CA TYR A 240 -8.29 6.09 23.71
C TYR A 240 -7.21 5.21 23.07
N LEU A 241 -7.26 4.91 21.77
CA LEU A 241 -6.30 4.00 21.13
C LEU A 241 -5.39 4.66 20.11
N GLU A 242 -5.86 5.67 19.37
CA GLU A 242 -5.08 6.31 18.29
C GLU A 242 -3.72 6.86 18.73
N ASP A 243 -3.57 7.29 19.99
CA ASP A 243 -2.31 7.81 20.53
C ASP A 243 -1.38 6.72 21.10
N LYS A 244 -1.85 5.47 21.20
CA LYS A 244 -1.15 4.37 21.90
C LYS A 244 -0.75 3.22 21.00
N VAL A 245 -1.43 3.02 19.88
CA VAL A 245 -1.23 1.88 18.98
C VAL A 245 -1.24 2.30 17.52
N LEU A 246 -0.51 1.56 16.70
CA LEU A 246 -0.61 1.61 15.24
C LEU A 246 -1.28 0.33 14.79
N TYR A 247 -2.34 0.42 13.99
CA TYR A 247 -3.05 -0.75 13.49
C TYR A 247 -3.41 -0.57 12.01
N GLU A 248 -3.45 -1.68 11.30
CA GLU A 248 -3.82 -1.74 9.88
C GLU A 248 -4.39 -3.11 9.54
N SER A 249 -5.16 -3.19 8.46
CA SER A 249 -5.62 -4.45 7.88
C SER A 249 -5.37 -4.47 6.39
N THR A 250 -5.10 -5.66 5.87
CA THR A 250 -4.87 -5.89 4.45
C THR A 250 -5.65 -7.13 4.01
N SER A 251 -6.39 -7.01 2.91
CA SER A 251 -6.98 -8.15 2.23
C SER A 251 -6.23 -8.37 0.93
N GLU A 252 -5.47 -9.45 0.88
CA GLU A 252 -4.87 -9.99 -0.33
C GLU A 252 -5.82 -11.00 -0.98
N TYR A 253 -5.37 -11.64 -2.07
CA TYR A 253 -6.16 -12.63 -2.80
C TYR A 253 -6.52 -13.87 -1.97
N GLU A 254 -5.63 -14.28 -1.06
CA GLU A 254 -5.74 -15.53 -0.29
C GLU A 254 -5.62 -15.37 1.22
N SER A 255 -5.35 -14.15 1.69
CA SER A 255 -5.24 -13.85 3.12
C SER A 255 -5.89 -12.52 3.48
N HIS A 256 -6.51 -12.49 4.65
CA HIS A 256 -6.95 -11.28 5.33
C HIS A 256 -6.14 -11.14 6.62
N SER A 257 -5.32 -10.10 6.69
CA SER A 257 -4.31 -9.89 7.73
C SER A 257 -4.61 -8.63 8.53
N PHE A 258 -4.41 -8.70 9.83
CA PHE A 258 -4.64 -7.62 10.80
C PHE A 258 -3.34 -7.40 11.58
N PHE A 259 -2.90 -6.16 11.66
CA PHE A 259 -1.66 -5.77 12.29
C PHE A 259 -1.93 -4.83 13.44
N ILE A 260 -1.18 -4.99 14.52
CA ILE A 260 -1.10 -3.98 15.57
C ILE A 260 0.32 -3.88 16.12
N THR A 261 0.80 -2.66 16.29
CA THR A 261 2.08 -2.34 16.93
C THR A 261 1.84 -1.40 18.11
N CYS A 262 2.40 -1.74 19.27
CA CYS A 262 2.23 -0.95 20.48
C CYS A 262 3.46 -1.03 21.41
N PRO A 263 3.61 -0.10 22.37
CA PRO A 263 4.53 -0.28 23.49
C PRO A 263 4.20 -1.53 24.31
N LYS A 264 5.21 -2.15 24.96
CA LYS A 264 5.01 -3.38 25.75
C LYS A 264 3.94 -3.24 26.85
N ASP A 265 3.85 -2.09 27.50
CA ASP A 265 2.89 -1.83 28.58
C ASP A 265 1.44 -1.65 28.08
N LYS A 266 1.24 -1.61 26.76
CA LYS A 266 -0.08 -1.50 26.10
C LYS A 266 -0.54 -2.79 25.43
N VAL A 267 0.23 -3.88 25.52
CA VAL A 267 -0.04 -5.11 24.75
C VAL A 267 -1.39 -5.75 25.09
N ASP A 268 -1.81 -5.72 26.36
CA ASP A 268 -3.08 -6.33 26.77
C ASP A 268 -4.29 -5.62 26.15
N ILE A 269 -4.32 -4.28 26.12
CA ILE A 269 -5.41 -3.52 25.50
C ILE A 269 -5.34 -3.55 23.97
N ALA A 270 -4.12 -3.53 23.41
CA ALA A 270 -3.91 -3.62 21.97
C ALA A 270 -4.44 -4.96 21.43
N PHE A 271 -4.08 -6.08 22.07
CA PHE A 271 -4.52 -7.38 21.61
C PHE A 271 -6.01 -7.65 21.89
N GLU A 272 -6.57 -7.09 22.97
CA GLU A 272 -8.03 -7.11 23.19
C GLU A 272 -8.78 -6.39 22.06
N PHE A 273 -8.31 -5.18 21.69
CA PHE A 273 -8.87 -4.41 20.59
C PHE A 273 -8.78 -5.15 19.26
N LEU A 274 -7.59 -5.66 18.93
CA LEU A 274 -7.36 -6.42 17.71
C LEU A 274 -8.29 -7.64 17.64
N SER A 275 -8.40 -8.41 18.73
CA SER A 275 -9.20 -9.63 18.75
C SER A 275 -10.70 -9.34 18.64
N ASP A 276 -11.22 -8.33 19.34
CA ASP A 276 -12.65 -8.01 19.30
C ASP A 276 -13.09 -7.44 17.96
N THR A 277 -12.29 -6.57 17.34
CA THR A 277 -12.59 -5.99 16.02
C THR A 277 -12.50 -7.02 14.90
N MET A 278 -11.58 -7.97 15.02
CA MET A 278 -11.37 -9.04 14.05
C MET A 278 -12.42 -10.15 14.16
N LEU A 279 -12.79 -10.57 15.38
CA LEU A 279 -13.67 -11.73 15.59
C LEU A 279 -15.14 -11.35 15.76
N HIS A 280 -15.44 -10.13 16.21
CA HIS A 280 -16.81 -9.67 16.47
C HIS A 280 -17.10 -8.31 15.83
N PRO A 281 -16.86 -8.13 14.52
CA PRO A 281 -17.24 -6.90 13.83
C PRO A 281 -18.77 -6.75 13.83
N LYS A 282 -19.24 -5.51 13.88
CA LYS A 282 -20.65 -5.17 13.68
C LYS A 282 -20.80 -4.44 12.36
N PHE A 283 -21.62 -4.98 11.47
CA PHE A 283 -21.90 -4.38 10.17
C PHE A 283 -23.25 -3.66 10.20
N TYR A 284 -23.24 -2.36 9.92
CA TYR A 284 -24.46 -1.59 9.71
C TYR A 284 -24.67 -1.36 8.21
N GLN A 285 -25.90 -1.51 7.72
CA GLN A 285 -26.21 -1.33 6.30
C GLN A 285 -25.75 0.05 5.78
N THR A 286 -25.92 1.11 6.58
CA THR A 286 -25.48 2.47 6.22
C THR A 286 -23.98 2.57 5.97
N GLU A 287 -23.16 1.80 6.66
CA GLU A 287 -21.71 1.78 6.49
C GLU A 287 -21.31 0.93 5.28
N ILE A 288 -21.99 -0.19 5.05
CA ILE A 288 -21.82 -1.01 3.84
C ILE A 288 -22.13 -0.16 2.61
N ASP A 289 -23.26 0.56 2.59
CA ASP A 289 -23.66 1.41 1.49
C ASP A 289 -22.60 2.50 1.22
N ALA A 290 -22.08 3.14 2.26
CA ALA A 290 -21.03 4.14 2.16
C ALA A 290 -19.70 3.54 1.65
N ALA A 291 -19.33 2.34 2.12
CA ALA A 291 -18.15 1.63 1.64
C ALA A 291 -18.28 1.26 0.17
N ILE A 292 -19.45 0.81 -0.29
CA ILE A 292 -19.75 0.51 -1.70
C ILE A 292 -19.56 1.76 -2.57
N GLN A 293 -20.09 2.92 -2.16
CA GLN A 293 -19.91 4.17 -2.93
C GLN A 293 -18.43 4.55 -3.06
N LEU A 294 -17.66 4.42 -1.98
CA LEU A 294 -16.23 4.70 -2.03
C LEU A 294 -15.46 3.69 -2.89
N LEU A 295 -15.81 2.40 -2.81
CA LEU A 295 -15.20 1.38 -3.66
C LEU A 295 -15.48 1.64 -5.13
N LYS A 296 -16.69 2.10 -5.50
CA LYS A 296 -17.02 2.49 -6.87
C LYS A 296 -16.12 3.64 -7.35
N PHE A 297 -15.96 4.67 -6.52
CA PHE A 297 -15.06 5.79 -6.82
C PHE A 297 -13.58 5.34 -6.98
N ASN A 298 -13.11 4.45 -6.10
CA ASN A 298 -11.76 3.91 -6.19
C ASN A 298 -11.57 3.07 -7.45
N LEU A 299 -12.55 2.22 -7.80
CA LEU A 299 -12.52 1.41 -9.02
C LEU A 299 -12.48 2.29 -10.28
N GLU A 300 -13.32 3.34 -10.34
CA GLU A 300 -13.27 4.32 -11.44
C GLU A 300 -11.90 4.99 -11.55
N THR A 301 -11.27 5.29 -10.42
CA THR A 301 -9.93 5.89 -10.39
C THR A 301 -8.87 4.90 -10.89
N GLU A 302 -8.89 3.65 -10.41
CA GLU A 302 -7.96 2.60 -10.85
C GLU A 302 -8.10 2.29 -12.34
N MET A 303 -9.32 2.16 -12.83
CA MET A 303 -9.59 1.93 -14.26
C MET A 303 -9.19 3.13 -15.14
N SER A 304 -9.06 4.33 -14.55
CA SER A 304 -8.60 5.52 -15.27
C SER A 304 -7.09 5.57 -15.49
N ILE A 305 -6.33 4.66 -14.88
CA ILE A 305 -4.88 4.54 -14.98
C ILE A 305 -4.58 3.29 -15.83
N PRO A 306 -4.29 3.42 -17.13
CA PRO A 306 -4.06 2.26 -18.00
C PRO A 306 -2.91 1.35 -17.52
N SER A 307 -1.92 1.93 -16.84
CA SER A 307 -0.79 1.21 -16.24
C SER A 307 -1.06 0.65 -14.84
N SER A 308 -2.31 0.66 -14.35
CA SER A 308 -2.65 0.10 -13.04
C SER A 308 -2.32 -1.39 -13.01
N SER A 309 -1.35 -1.75 -12.17
CA SER A 309 -0.93 -3.14 -11.97
C SER A 309 -2.05 -4.00 -11.40
N THR A 310 -2.92 -3.42 -10.56
CA THR A 310 -4.07 -4.11 -9.97
C THR A 310 -5.09 -4.50 -11.03
N VAL A 311 -5.51 -3.55 -11.89
CA VAL A 311 -6.46 -3.81 -12.97
C VAL A 311 -5.90 -4.85 -13.95
N MET A 312 -4.62 -4.73 -14.30
CA MET A 312 -3.95 -5.69 -15.17
C MET A 312 -3.86 -7.09 -14.56
N THR A 313 -3.49 -7.18 -13.29
CA THR A 313 -3.38 -8.47 -12.58
C THR A 313 -4.74 -9.16 -12.48
N ASP A 314 -5.79 -8.44 -12.05
CA ASP A 314 -7.15 -8.96 -12.03
C ASP A 314 -7.61 -9.44 -13.41
N SER A 315 -7.31 -8.67 -14.45
CA SER A 315 -7.63 -9.00 -15.84
C SER A 315 -6.93 -10.28 -16.32
N ILE A 316 -5.66 -10.47 -15.95
CA ILE A 316 -4.88 -11.67 -16.27
C ILE A 316 -5.47 -12.87 -15.53
N LEU A 317 -5.69 -12.75 -14.22
CA LEU A 317 -6.20 -13.84 -13.42
C LEU A 317 -7.58 -14.29 -13.91
N LYS A 318 -8.48 -13.33 -14.16
CA LYS A 318 -9.82 -13.59 -14.70
C LYS A 318 -9.77 -14.25 -16.06
N SER A 319 -8.96 -13.75 -16.99
CA SER A 319 -8.88 -14.29 -18.36
C SER A 319 -8.17 -15.65 -18.42
N CYS A 320 -7.17 -15.87 -17.57
CA CYS A 320 -6.28 -17.03 -17.67
C CYS A 320 -6.66 -18.19 -16.75
N PHE A 321 -7.07 -17.93 -15.50
CA PHE A 321 -7.55 -18.98 -14.60
C PHE A 321 -9.06 -19.20 -14.70
N GLY A 322 -9.81 -18.14 -15.03
CA GLY A 322 -11.27 -18.18 -15.12
C GLY A 322 -11.96 -18.30 -13.76
N ALA A 323 -13.24 -17.95 -13.72
CA ALA A 323 -14.08 -18.18 -12.54
C ALA A 323 -14.58 -19.63 -12.52
N THR A 324 -14.69 -20.22 -11.33
CA THR A 324 -15.37 -21.50 -11.13
C THR A 324 -16.54 -21.34 -10.16
N PRO A 325 -17.56 -22.22 -10.19
CA PRO A 325 -18.69 -22.15 -9.26
C PRO A 325 -18.27 -22.14 -7.77
N GLU A 326 -17.15 -22.79 -7.46
CA GLU A 326 -16.58 -22.91 -6.12
C GLU A 326 -15.59 -21.78 -5.78
N GLY A 327 -15.37 -20.81 -6.68
CA GLY A 327 -14.42 -19.71 -6.53
C GLY A 327 -13.12 -19.90 -7.32
N GLY A 328 -11.99 -19.45 -6.77
CA GLY A 328 -10.66 -19.64 -7.35
C GLY A 328 -9.97 -18.35 -7.77
N LEU A 329 -8.77 -18.48 -8.35
CA LEU A 329 -7.89 -17.34 -8.65
C LEU A 329 -8.45 -16.37 -9.69
N GLY A 330 -9.37 -16.80 -10.56
CA GLY A 330 -10.00 -15.90 -11.54
C GLY A 330 -11.09 -15.00 -10.95
N ASN A 331 -11.37 -15.07 -9.65
CA ASN A 331 -12.25 -14.13 -8.99
C ASN A 331 -11.63 -12.72 -8.97
N PRO A 332 -12.38 -11.67 -9.35
CA PRO A 332 -11.86 -10.31 -9.35
C PRO A 332 -11.72 -9.78 -7.92
N SER A 333 -10.53 -9.28 -7.54
CA SER A 333 -10.31 -8.61 -6.26
C SER A 333 -10.96 -7.22 -6.21
N LEU A 334 -11.11 -6.60 -7.39
CA LEU A 334 -11.75 -5.29 -7.56
C LEU A 334 -13.29 -5.36 -7.67
N ALA A 335 -13.88 -6.53 -7.46
CA ALA A 335 -15.33 -6.69 -7.52
C ALA A 335 -16.03 -5.92 -6.38
N ILE A 336 -17.25 -5.46 -6.65
CA ILE A 336 -18.08 -4.76 -5.67
C ILE A 336 -19.42 -5.47 -5.58
N LYS A 337 -19.74 -6.01 -4.41
CA LYS A 337 -21.04 -6.63 -4.11
C LYS A 337 -22.05 -5.54 -3.75
N GLU A 338 -22.79 -5.04 -4.74
CA GLU A 338 -23.68 -3.88 -4.56
C GLU A 338 -24.89 -4.14 -3.64
N ASP A 339 -25.36 -5.37 -3.59
CA ASP A 339 -26.47 -5.86 -2.76
C ASP A 339 -25.97 -6.53 -1.47
N ALA A 340 -24.79 -6.14 -0.98
CA ALA A 340 -24.23 -6.66 0.27
C ALA A 340 -25.10 -6.25 1.47
N THR A 341 -25.33 -7.21 2.37
CA THR A 341 -26.04 -7.00 3.64
C THR A 341 -25.19 -7.49 4.81
N PRO A 342 -25.45 -7.04 6.05
CA PRO A 342 -24.76 -7.54 7.24
C PRO A 342 -24.75 -9.08 7.33
N GLU A 343 -25.86 -9.73 6.98
CA GLU A 343 -26.00 -11.18 7.03
C GLU A 343 -25.05 -11.88 6.04
N ILE A 344 -24.88 -11.31 4.84
CA ILE A 344 -23.96 -11.83 3.81
C ILE A 344 -22.51 -11.73 4.31
N LEU A 345 -22.14 -10.59 4.91
CA LEU A 345 -20.79 -10.36 5.45
C LEU A 345 -20.51 -11.30 6.64
N HIS A 346 -21.47 -11.46 7.56
CA HIS A 346 -21.36 -12.40 8.68
C HIS A 346 -21.24 -13.85 8.22
N ALA A 347 -22.01 -14.25 7.21
CA ALA A 347 -21.91 -15.60 6.65
C ALA A 347 -20.52 -15.89 6.07
N PHE A 348 -19.84 -14.89 5.51
CA PHE A 348 -18.45 -15.02 5.08
C PHE A 348 -17.49 -15.15 6.28
N TYR A 349 -17.65 -14.34 7.32
CA TYR A 349 -16.85 -14.43 8.55
C TYR A 349 -16.95 -15.81 9.20
N ASP A 350 -18.17 -16.31 9.39
CA ASP A 350 -18.41 -17.61 10.03
C ASP A 350 -17.77 -18.78 9.27
N ARG A 351 -17.58 -18.64 7.95
CA ARG A 351 -16.95 -19.67 7.09
C ARG A 351 -15.43 -19.63 7.12
N PHE A 352 -14.82 -18.45 7.17
CA PHE A 352 -13.40 -18.28 6.87
C PHE A 352 -12.57 -17.71 8.03
N HIS A 353 -13.16 -16.99 8.98
CA HIS A 353 -12.47 -16.48 10.16
C HIS A 353 -12.55 -17.50 11.32
N VAL A 354 -12.00 -18.69 11.06
CA VAL A 354 -12.02 -19.84 12.00
C VAL A 354 -10.60 -20.18 12.47
N PRO A 355 -10.42 -20.81 13.66
CA PRO A 355 -9.09 -21.09 14.22
C PRO A 355 -8.14 -21.85 13.30
N SER A 356 -8.62 -22.88 12.59
CA SER A 356 -7.81 -23.73 11.69
C SER A 356 -7.28 -23.00 10.45
N ARG A 357 -7.80 -21.80 10.18
CA ARG A 357 -7.39 -20.90 9.10
C ARG A 357 -6.57 -19.72 9.61
N CYS A 358 -6.35 -19.64 10.92
CA CYS A 358 -5.76 -18.48 11.59
C CYS A 358 -4.32 -18.77 12.02
N THR A 359 -3.43 -17.81 11.74
CA THR A 359 -2.06 -17.77 12.22
C THR A 359 -1.81 -16.44 12.92
N VAL A 360 -1.30 -16.49 14.14
CA VAL A 360 -0.88 -15.33 14.94
C VAL A 360 0.64 -15.37 15.03
N SER A 361 1.31 -14.30 14.62
CA SER A 361 2.72 -14.10 14.90
C SER A 361 2.93 -12.80 15.65
N ALA A 362 3.85 -12.79 16.61
CA ALA A 362 4.20 -11.61 17.37
C ALA A 362 5.72 -11.47 17.57
N ILE A 363 6.21 -10.23 17.61
CA ILE A 363 7.60 -9.88 17.90
C ILE A 363 7.63 -8.98 19.11
N GLY A 364 8.59 -9.17 20.01
CA GLY A 364 8.81 -8.32 21.18
C GLY A 364 8.07 -8.74 22.44
N ILE A 365 7.41 -9.90 22.40
CA ILE A 365 6.63 -10.49 23.49
C ILE A 365 7.06 -11.94 23.72
N GLU A 366 7.02 -12.37 24.98
CA GLU A 366 7.30 -13.76 25.36
C GLU A 366 6.14 -14.69 24.97
N GLN A 367 6.47 -15.93 24.60
CA GLN A 367 5.50 -16.95 24.19
C GLN A 367 4.39 -17.16 25.22
N ASP A 368 4.73 -17.32 26.50
CA ASP A 368 3.75 -17.56 27.56
C ASP A 368 2.74 -16.40 27.70
N LYS A 369 3.22 -15.15 27.60
CA LYS A 369 2.34 -13.97 27.64
C LYS A 369 1.46 -13.90 26.40
N MET A 370 1.99 -14.23 25.22
CA MET A 370 1.19 -14.27 24.00
C MET A 370 0.11 -15.36 24.07
N LEU A 371 0.43 -16.55 24.60
CA LEU A 371 -0.53 -17.62 24.80
C LEU A 371 -1.61 -17.25 25.84
N GLU A 372 -1.25 -16.53 26.91
CA GLU A 372 -2.22 -15.96 27.86
C GLU A 372 -3.22 -15.04 27.14
N LEU A 373 -2.71 -14.11 26.32
CA LEU A 373 -3.53 -13.18 25.55
C LEU A 373 -4.42 -13.90 24.54
N VAL A 374 -3.90 -14.88 23.82
CA VAL A 374 -4.67 -15.70 22.86
C VAL A 374 -5.80 -16.43 23.59
N ASN A 375 -5.51 -17.11 24.69
CA ASN A 375 -6.52 -17.83 25.47
C ASN A 375 -7.59 -16.91 26.05
N LYS A 376 -7.23 -15.66 26.37
CA LYS A 376 -8.14 -14.68 26.95
C LYS A 376 -9.03 -13.98 25.92
N TYR A 377 -8.49 -13.64 24.74
CA TYR A 377 -9.14 -12.71 23.82
C TYR A 377 -9.52 -13.30 22.46
N MET A 378 -8.94 -14.43 22.02
CA MET A 378 -9.31 -15.06 20.74
C MET A 378 -10.59 -15.91 20.88
N ASP A 379 -11.70 -15.26 21.21
CA ASP A 379 -13.00 -15.88 21.49
C ASP A 379 -13.85 -16.05 20.22
N PHE A 380 -13.48 -17.02 19.39
CA PHE A 380 -14.21 -17.35 18.16
C PHE A 380 -15.70 -17.66 18.40
N SER A 381 -16.57 -17.25 17.46
CA SER A 381 -18.02 -17.49 17.53
C SER A 381 -18.34 -19.00 17.54
N PRO A 382 -19.45 -19.44 18.16
CA PRO A 382 -19.88 -20.83 18.11
C PRO A 382 -20.01 -21.37 16.66
N GLN A 383 -20.48 -20.53 15.74
CA GLN A 383 -20.61 -20.84 14.32
C GLN A 383 -19.23 -21.04 13.67
N ALA A 384 -18.27 -20.15 13.93
CA ALA A 384 -16.90 -20.31 13.45
C ALA A 384 -16.25 -21.60 13.99
N LEU A 385 -16.50 -21.94 15.26
CA LEU A 385 -16.00 -23.18 15.87
C LEU A 385 -16.64 -24.45 15.25
N GLN A 386 -17.94 -24.42 14.94
CA GLN A 386 -18.60 -25.51 14.20
C GLN A 386 -18.00 -25.66 12.81
N ASN A 387 -17.71 -24.55 12.15
CA ASN A 387 -17.14 -24.49 10.80
C ASN A 387 -15.64 -24.81 10.76
N ASN A 388 -14.97 -24.88 11.92
CA ASN A 388 -13.53 -25.09 12.03
C ASN A 388 -13.04 -26.40 11.41
N SER A 389 -13.93 -27.40 11.33
CA SER A 389 -13.67 -28.72 10.72
C SER A 389 -14.09 -28.80 9.25
N MET A 390 -14.67 -27.74 8.68
CA MET A 390 -15.02 -27.75 7.26
C MET A 390 -13.76 -27.81 6.40
N GLN A 391 -13.81 -28.64 5.36
CA GLN A 391 -12.73 -28.74 4.41
C GLN A 391 -12.57 -27.40 3.68
N GLU A 392 -11.33 -26.94 3.56
CA GLU A 392 -10.99 -25.75 2.81
C GLU A 392 -11.47 -25.88 1.35
N PRO A 393 -12.29 -24.93 0.84
CA PRO A 393 -12.70 -24.95 -0.55
C PRO A 393 -11.44 -24.79 -1.41
N TYR A 394 -11.10 -25.84 -2.14
CA TYR A 394 -9.92 -25.90 -2.99
C TYR A 394 -10.32 -26.08 -4.45
N VAL A 395 -10.11 -25.02 -5.22
CA VAL A 395 -10.19 -25.06 -6.67
C VAL A 395 -8.77 -25.11 -7.21
N LYS A 396 -8.43 -26.22 -7.86
CA LYS A 396 -7.12 -26.36 -8.51
C LYS A 396 -7.02 -25.33 -9.65
N PRO A 397 -6.02 -24.45 -9.64
CA PRO A 397 -5.83 -23.50 -10.71
C PRO A 397 -5.45 -24.24 -12.00
N VAL A 398 -6.08 -23.84 -13.11
CA VAL A 398 -5.76 -24.35 -14.45
C VAL A 398 -5.46 -23.18 -15.34
N TRP A 399 -4.20 -23.03 -15.72
CA TRP A 399 -3.80 -21.99 -16.66
C TRP A 399 -4.39 -22.23 -18.04
N LYS A 400 -5.09 -21.23 -18.56
CA LYS A 400 -5.50 -21.13 -19.96
C LYS A 400 -4.94 -19.83 -20.53
N PRO A 401 -4.48 -19.83 -21.79
CA PRO A 401 -3.91 -18.64 -22.40
C PRO A 401 -5.00 -17.65 -22.81
N GLY A 402 -5.62 -16.98 -21.83
CA GLY A 402 -6.71 -16.03 -22.04
C GLY A 402 -6.29 -14.76 -22.77
N GLU A 403 -7.27 -13.99 -23.22
CA GLU A 403 -7.05 -12.66 -23.80
C GLU A 403 -8.12 -11.67 -23.37
N LEU A 404 -7.71 -10.42 -23.11
CA LEU A 404 -8.61 -9.32 -22.80
C LEU A 404 -8.03 -8.00 -23.29
N TYR A 405 -8.63 -7.43 -24.34
CA TYR A 405 -8.22 -6.15 -24.91
C TYR A 405 -9.35 -5.16 -24.66
N ILE A 406 -9.06 -4.10 -23.91
CA ILE A 406 -10.02 -3.07 -23.53
C ILE A 406 -9.61 -1.79 -24.24
N GLU A 407 -10.43 -1.35 -25.19
CA GLU A 407 -10.21 -0.07 -25.85
C GLU A 407 -10.50 1.09 -24.89
N PHE A 408 -9.52 1.97 -24.77
CA PHE A 408 -9.55 3.13 -23.88
C PHE A 408 -8.82 4.28 -24.56
N LEU A 409 -9.54 5.01 -25.41
CA LEU A 409 -8.96 6.09 -26.23
C LEU A 409 -9.02 7.46 -25.53
N GLU A 410 -10.04 7.67 -24.71
CA GLU A 410 -10.30 8.94 -24.04
C GLU A 410 -10.00 8.86 -22.56
N ARG A 411 -9.42 9.94 -22.01
CA ARG A 411 -9.16 10.05 -20.58
C ARG A 411 -10.48 10.29 -19.85
N PRO A 412 -10.81 9.52 -18.80
CA PRO A 412 -11.89 9.83 -17.90
C PRO A 412 -11.66 11.22 -17.30
N GLN A 413 -12.75 11.89 -16.92
CA GLN A 413 -12.66 13.21 -16.31
C GLN A 413 -11.76 13.21 -15.05
N SER A 414 -11.73 12.09 -14.31
CA SER A 414 -10.83 11.88 -13.16
C SER A 414 -9.34 11.90 -13.56
N ALA A 415 -8.96 11.19 -14.64
CA ALA A 415 -7.58 11.18 -15.15
C ALA A 415 -7.17 12.54 -15.74
N PHE A 416 -8.12 13.26 -16.36
CA PHE A 416 -7.89 14.63 -16.85
C PHE A 416 -7.52 15.59 -15.71
N LEU A 417 -8.27 15.54 -14.60
CA LEU A 417 -8.00 16.38 -13.42
C LEU A 417 -6.64 16.08 -12.77
N GLN A 418 -6.12 14.87 -12.94
CA GLN A 418 -4.83 14.43 -12.41
C GLN A 418 -3.67 14.60 -13.40
N ASN A 419 -3.91 15.18 -14.59
CA ASN A 419 -2.91 15.32 -15.67
C ASN A 419 -2.25 14.00 -16.10
N ILE A 420 -2.91 12.85 -15.92
CA ILE A 420 -2.37 11.55 -16.33
C ILE A 420 -2.47 11.46 -17.85
N PRO A 421 -1.37 11.22 -18.59
CA PRO A 421 -1.40 11.10 -20.05
C PRO A 421 -2.22 9.87 -20.49
N PRO A 422 -2.79 9.87 -21.71
CA PRO A 422 -3.50 8.72 -22.23
C PRO A 422 -2.43 7.70 -22.65
N SER A 423 -2.43 6.54 -22.03
CA SER A 423 -1.41 5.52 -22.26
C SER A 423 -2.03 4.19 -22.65
N THR A 424 -1.27 3.44 -23.43
CA THR A 424 -1.56 2.06 -23.75
C THR A 424 -0.61 1.18 -22.97
N SER A 425 -1.18 0.18 -22.32
CA SER A 425 -0.48 -0.78 -21.51
C SER A 425 -0.76 -2.18 -22.04
N PHE A 426 0.28 -2.98 -22.18
CA PHE A 426 0.23 -4.33 -22.72
C PHE A 426 0.97 -5.29 -21.80
N VAL A 427 0.35 -6.42 -21.52
CA VAL A 427 0.89 -7.46 -20.65
C VAL A 427 0.84 -8.82 -21.33
N ALA A 428 1.99 -9.49 -21.35
CA ALA A 428 2.07 -10.92 -21.64
C ALA A 428 2.41 -11.67 -20.35
N SER A 429 1.53 -12.57 -19.94
CA SER A 429 1.65 -13.29 -18.67
C SER A 429 1.71 -14.80 -18.87
N PHE A 430 2.34 -15.49 -17.93
CA PHE A 430 2.53 -16.93 -17.91
C PHE A 430 2.17 -17.47 -16.53
N GLU A 431 1.78 -18.75 -16.46
CA GLU A 431 1.66 -19.44 -15.18
C GLU A 431 3.03 -19.44 -14.48
N GLY A 432 3.08 -18.85 -13.30
CA GLY A 432 4.26 -18.70 -12.47
C GLY A 432 4.40 -19.79 -11.40
N VAL A 433 5.18 -19.48 -10.38
CA VAL A 433 5.48 -20.36 -9.25
C VAL A 433 4.68 -19.95 -8.01
N GLY A 434 4.20 -20.90 -7.21
CA GLY A 434 3.52 -20.62 -5.93
C GLY A 434 4.40 -20.81 -4.69
N TYR A 435 3.93 -20.31 -3.55
CA TYR A 435 4.65 -20.32 -2.26
C TYR A 435 5.08 -21.71 -1.79
N LYS A 436 4.29 -22.75 -2.09
CA LYS A 436 4.60 -24.14 -1.70
C LYS A 436 5.78 -24.73 -2.48
N ASN A 437 6.15 -24.17 -3.63
CA ASN A 437 7.30 -24.62 -4.42
C ASN A 437 8.52 -23.77 -4.07
N VAL A 438 9.06 -24.01 -2.88
CA VAL A 438 10.13 -23.22 -2.28
C VAL A 438 11.37 -23.16 -3.18
N ASP A 439 11.77 -24.27 -3.81
CA ASP A 439 12.98 -24.30 -4.64
C ASP A 439 12.88 -23.37 -5.85
N ASP A 440 11.77 -23.46 -6.58
CA ASP A 440 11.53 -22.62 -7.75
C ASP A 440 11.24 -21.16 -7.39
N LEU A 441 10.73 -20.89 -6.18
CA LEU A 441 10.40 -19.54 -5.73
C LEU A 441 11.66 -18.65 -5.66
N PHE A 442 12.78 -19.16 -5.15
CA PHE A 442 14.03 -18.39 -5.15
C PHE A 442 14.59 -18.19 -6.56
N ALA A 443 14.48 -19.19 -7.42
CA ALA A 443 14.94 -19.09 -8.81
C ALA A 443 14.12 -18.07 -9.61
N VAL A 444 12.80 -18.03 -9.43
CA VAL A 444 11.92 -17.07 -10.13
C VAL A 444 12.11 -15.64 -9.60
N ASN A 445 12.34 -15.45 -8.30
CA ASN A 445 12.59 -14.12 -7.73
C ASN A 445 13.97 -13.57 -8.14
N ILE A 446 14.98 -14.44 -8.29
CA ILE A 446 16.28 -14.06 -8.88
C ILE A 446 16.11 -13.71 -10.35
N LEU A 447 15.33 -14.49 -11.12
CA LEU A 447 15.01 -14.17 -12.50
C LEU A 447 14.30 -12.81 -12.62
N GLU A 448 13.34 -12.52 -11.75
CA GLU A 448 12.69 -11.21 -11.64
C GLU A 448 13.73 -10.12 -11.36
N THR A 449 14.68 -10.35 -10.45
CA THR A 449 15.77 -9.40 -10.14
C THR A 449 16.67 -9.13 -11.35
N ILE A 450 16.99 -10.17 -12.12
CA ILE A 450 17.81 -10.06 -13.35
C ILE A 450 17.08 -9.21 -14.39
N LEU A 451 15.80 -9.51 -14.63
CA LEU A 451 15.01 -8.84 -15.67
C LEU A 451 14.67 -7.40 -15.25
N GLY A 452 14.22 -7.23 -14.02
CA GLY A 452 13.89 -5.97 -13.36
C GLY A 452 12.91 -5.12 -14.16
N GLY A 453 13.26 -3.85 -14.32
CA GLY A 453 12.42 -2.83 -14.97
C GLY A 453 12.00 -1.72 -14.03
N GLY A 454 10.87 -1.10 -14.33
CA GLY A 454 10.26 0.00 -13.60
C GLY A 454 9.89 1.17 -14.51
N ASP A 455 9.67 2.32 -13.89
CA ASP A 455 9.37 3.57 -14.59
C ASP A 455 10.64 4.26 -15.11
N SER A 456 10.55 4.84 -16.30
CA SER A 456 11.65 5.61 -16.91
C SER A 456 12.02 6.88 -16.13
N PHE A 457 11.12 7.39 -15.27
CA PHE A 457 11.34 8.58 -14.44
C PHE A 457 11.82 8.27 -13.01
N SER A 458 12.31 7.06 -12.74
CA SER A 458 12.83 6.71 -11.41
C SER A 458 14.09 7.52 -11.07
N SER A 459 13.90 8.63 -10.35
CA SER A 459 14.95 9.50 -9.81
C SER A 459 15.57 8.91 -8.53
N GLY A 460 15.99 7.64 -8.62
CA GLY A 460 16.68 6.94 -7.56
C GLY A 460 18.18 6.90 -7.77
N GLY A 461 18.95 7.08 -6.69
CA GLY A 461 20.38 6.78 -6.69
C GLY A 461 20.67 5.29 -7.02
N PRO A 462 21.96 4.93 -7.10
CA PRO A 462 22.38 3.54 -7.37
C PRO A 462 21.74 2.56 -6.37
N GLY A 463 21.39 1.35 -6.85
CA GLY A 463 20.78 0.29 -6.04
C GLY A 463 19.32 -0.03 -6.38
N LYS A 464 18.62 0.80 -7.18
CA LYS A 464 17.23 0.54 -7.59
C LYS A 464 17.06 -0.41 -8.80
N GLY A 465 18.09 -1.19 -9.13
CA GLY A 465 18.03 -2.09 -10.29
C GLY A 465 18.17 -1.42 -11.65
N ILE A 466 18.82 -0.24 -11.73
CA ILE A 466 19.09 0.48 -13.01
C ILE A 466 19.88 -0.39 -14.01
N TYR A 467 20.67 -1.35 -13.51
CA TYR A 467 21.46 -2.26 -14.33
C TYR A 467 20.74 -3.55 -14.72
N SER A 468 19.48 -3.73 -14.33
CA SER A 468 18.65 -4.85 -14.79
C SER A 468 18.46 -4.84 -16.31
N VAL A 469 18.14 -6.01 -16.88
CA VAL A 469 18.03 -6.19 -18.33
C VAL A 469 17.06 -5.19 -18.95
N ILE A 470 15.87 -5.03 -18.37
CA ILE A 470 14.83 -4.15 -18.90
C ILE A 470 15.26 -2.68 -18.83
N ASN A 471 15.78 -2.23 -17.69
CA ASN A 471 16.23 -0.85 -17.50
C ASN A 471 17.39 -0.48 -18.44
N LYS A 472 18.30 -1.42 -18.68
CA LYS A 472 19.48 -1.18 -19.52
C LYS A 472 19.20 -1.26 -21.02
N HIS A 473 18.33 -2.18 -21.44
CA HIS A 473 18.18 -2.52 -22.86
C HIS A 473 16.82 -2.17 -23.48
N TYR A 474 15.76 -2.09 -22.69
CA TYR A 474 14.40 -1.96 -23.23
C TYR A 474 13.79 -0.60 -22.97
N LEU A 475 13.80 -0.11 -21.72
CA LEU A 475 13.30 1.24 -21.40
C LEU A 475 13.89 2.34 -22.30
N PRO A 476 15.23 2.49 -22.42
CA PRO A 476 15.80 3.55 -23.24
C PRO A 476 15.65 3.29 -24.75
N ALA A 477 15.67 2.04 -25.19
CA ALA A 477 15.63 1.70 -26.61
C ALA A 477 14.22 1.86 -27.20
N PHE A 478 13.19 1.55 -26.42
CA PHE A 478 11.78 1.67 -26.82
C PHE A 478 11.10 2.92 -26.23
N GLN A 479 11.81 3.74 -25.46
CA GLN A 479 11.28 4.99 -24.88
C GLN A 479 9.99 4.77 -24.07
N PHE A 480 9.89 3.63 -23.38
CA PHE A 480 8.70 3.31 -22.61
C PHE A 480 8.53 4.22 -21.40
N SER A 481 7.28 4.50 -21.03
CA SER A 481 6.98 5.16 -19.76
C SER A 481 7.28 4.21 -18.58
N ASN A 482 6.92 2.94 -18.75
CA ASN A 482 7.17 1.84 -17.81
C ASN A 482 7.36 0.54 -18.60
N MET A 483 8.30 -0.30 -18.16
CA MET A 483 8.35 -1.71 -18.51
C MET A 483 8.91 -2.49 -17.33
N ILE A 484 8.28 -3.60 -16.96
CA ILE A 484 8.67 -4.40 -15.81
C ILE A 484 8.35 -5.88 -16.01
N ALA A 485 9.22 -6.75 -15.49
CA ALA A 485 8.95 -8.17 -15.30
C ALA A 485 8.62 -8.42 -13.83
N GLN A 486 7.47 -9.05 -13.53
CA GLN A 486 7.01 -9.27 -12.17
C GLN A 486 6.48 -10.68 -11.98
N HIS A 487 6.79 -11.26 -10.82
CA HIS A 487 6.21 -12.53 -10.38
C HIS A 487 5.29 -12.29 -9.19
N TYR A 488 4.07 -12.82 -9.29
CA TYR A 488 3.13 -12.87 -8.17
C TYR A 488 2.92 -14.33 -7.78
N ALA A 489 3.27 -14.67 -6.54
CA ALA A 489 3.07 -15.99 -5.97
C ALA A 489 1.70 -16.07 -5.26
N TYR A 490 1.00 -17.18 -5.49
CA TYR A 490 -0.14 -17.64 -4.70
C TYR A 490 0.24 -18.94 -4.00
N SER A 491 -0.64 -19.47 -3.15
CA SER A 491 -0.35 -20.64 -2.32
C SER A 491 0.09 -21.88 -3.12
N ASP A 492 -0.48 -22.12 -4.30
CA ASP A 492 -0.25 -23.32 -5.13
C ASP A 492 0.13 -23.06 -6.60
N THR A 493 0.14 -21.80 -7.04
CA THR A 493 0.58 -21.38 -8.39
C THR A 493 1.03 -19.91 -8.35
N GLY A 494 1.32 -19.29 -9.48
CA GLY A 494 1.61 -17.87 -9.59
C GLY A 494 1.31 -17.32 -10.97
N ILE A 495 1.66 -16.05 -11.19
CA ILE A 495 1.77 -15.47 -12.54
C ILE A 495 3.13 -14.81 -12.70
N PHE A 496 3.72 -14.94 -13.89
CA PHE A 496 4.91 -14.18 -14.28
C PHE A 496 4.56 -13.31 -15.47
N SER A 497 4.61 -12.00 -15.29
CA SER A 497 4.08 -11.03 -16.25
C SER A 497 5.17 -10.09 -16.75
N PHE A 498 5.16 -9.85 -18.06
CA PHE A 498 5.91 -8.78 -18.72
C PHE A 498 4.93 -7.66 -19.04
N HIS A 499 5.06 -6.53 -18.36
CA HIS A 499 4.20 -5.38 -18.54
C HIS A 499 5.00 -4.26 -19.20
N ALA A 500 4.45 -3.63 -20.24
CA ALA A 500 5.00 -2.42 -20.84
C ALA A 500 3.89 -1.39 -21.06
N SER A 501 4.20 -0.11 -20.88
CA SER A 501 3.28 1.01 -21.05
C SER A 501 3.92 2.17 -21.81
N LEU A 502 3.15 2.83 -22.67
CA LEU A 502 3.58 3.99 -23.45
C LEU A 502 2.43 4.98 -23.66
N ASN A 503 2.75 6.27 -23.78
CA ASN A 503 1.75 7.29 -24.10
C ASN A 503 1.26 7.12 -25.54
N HIS A 504 -0.03 7.37 -25.80
CA HIS A 504 -0.63 7.21 -27.14
C HIS A 504 0.11 8.02 -28.21
N GLU A 505 0.54 9.25 -27.89
CA GLU A 505 1.21 10.14 -28.84
C GLU A 505 2.61 9.66 -29.25
N GLU A 506 3.26 8.86 -28.40
CA GLU A 506 4.62 8.37 -28.59
C GLU A 506 4.64 6.94 -29.17
N MET A 507 3.48 6.28 -29.24
CA MET A 507 3.37 4.87 -29.57
C MET A 507 3.40 4.62 -31.07
N ASN A 508 4.40 3.83 -31.51
CA ASN A 508 4.40 3.25 -32.84
C ASN A 508 3.57 1.96 -32.87
N PRO A 509 2.91 1.63 -34.00
CA PRO A 509 2.15 0.39 -34.14
C PRO A 509 2.97 -0.85 -33.79
N GLY A 510 2.42 -1.70 -32.92
CA GLY A 510 3.02 -2.97 -32.51
C GLY A 510 4.24 -2.86 -31.57
N GLN A 511 4.66 -1.66 -31.17
CA GLN A 511 5.89 -1.45 -30.39
C GLN A 511 5.92 -2.20 -29.05
N LEU A 512 4.82 -2.14 -28.29
CA LEU A 512 4.72 -2.80 -26.98
C LEU A 512 4.84 -4.34 -27.09
N PRO A 513 4.04 -5.03 -27.94
CA PRO A 513 4.19 -6.48 -28.11
C PRO A 513 5.55 -6.90 -28.70
N ILE A 514 6.11 -6.12 -29.63
CA ILE A 514 7.42 -6.41 -30.23
C ILE A 514 8.54 -6.37 -29.17
N ALA A 515 8.51 -5.42 -28.24
CA ALA A 515 9.52 -5.34 -27.19
C ALA A 515 9.49 -6.58 -26.27
N ILE A 516 8.29 -7.04 -25.89
CA ILE A 516 8.13 -8.24 -25.07
C ILE A 516 8.58 -9.49 -25.84
N LEU A 517 8.20 -9.65 -27.10
CA LEU A 517 8.68 -10.75 -27.96
C LEU A 517 10.21 -10.72 -28.09
N THR A 518 10.79 -9.53 -28.25
CA THR A 518 12.24 -9.36 -28.32
C THR A 518 12.92 -9.77 -27.02
N LEU A 519 12.37 -9.37 -25.87
CA LEU A 519 12.85 -9.77 -24.55
C LEU A 519 12.81 -11.29 -24.38
N LEU A 520 11.66 -11.91 -24.64
CA LEU A 520 11.51 -13.36 -24.61
C LEU A 520 12.55 -14.04 -25.51
N SER A 521 12.72 -13.54 -26.72
CA SER A 521 13.65 -14.14 -27.68
C SER A 521 15.12 -14.13 -27.24
N LYS A 522 15.55 -13.09 -26.52
CA LYS A 522 16.94 -12.90 -26.07
C LYS A 522 17.15 -13.27 -24.60
N MET A 523 16.09 -13.58 -23.86
CA MET A 523 16.14 -13.78 -22.42
C MET A 523 17.24 -14.74 -21.96
N PRO A 524 17.46 -15.91 -22.60
CA PRO A 524 18.51 -16.84 -22.18
C PRO A 524 19.92 -16.26 -22.32
N GLU A 525 20.15 -15.34 -23.26
CA GLU A 525 21.46 -14.71 -23.50
C GLU A 525 21.85 -13.78 -22.35
N TYR A 526 20.88 -13.19 -21.66
CA TYR A 526 21.12 -12.31 -20.51
C TYR A 526 21.47 -13.07 -19.23
N ILE A 527 21.25 -14.38 -19.18
CA ILE A 527 21.56 -15.19 -18.00
C ILE A 527 23.04 -15.57 -18.02
N THR A 528 23.92 -14.62 -17.70
CA THR A 528 25.36 -14.88 -17.51
C THR A 528 25.69 -15.10 -16.02
N ASN A 529 26.86 -15.67 -15.73
CA ASN A 529 27.27 -15.88 -14.33
C ASN A 529 27.46 -14.54 -13.61
N GLU A 530 27.98 -13.52 -14.31
CA GLU A 530 28.20 -12.19 -13.76
C GLU A 530 26.88 -11.50 -13.39
N ILE A 531 25.88 -11.57 -14.27
CA ILE A 531 24.55 -11.01 -14.01
C ILE A 531 23.84 -11.79 -12.90
N LEU A 532 23.96 -13.12 -12.90
CA LEU A 532 23.43 -13.96 -11.83
C LEU A 532 24.01 -13.61 -10.46
N ASP A 533 25.33 -13.50 -10.36
CA ASP A 533 25.99 -13.16 -9.10
C ASP A 533 25.56 -11.78 -8.60
N GLN A 534 25.46 -10.79 -9.50
CA GLN A 534 24.94 -9.46 -9.16
C GLN A 534 23.49 -9.53 -8.66
N ALA A 535 22.62 -10.26 -9.35
CA ALA A 535 21.23 -10.41 -8.97
C ALA A 535 21.08 -11.14 -7.62
N LYS A 536 21.89 -12.16 -7.34
CA LYS A 536 21.92 -12.85 -6.04
C LYS A 536 22.32 -11.92 -4.92
N GLN A 537 23.34 -11.08 -5.11
CA GLN A 537 23.74 -10.10 -4.11
C GLN A 537 22.67 -9.03 -3.90
N GLN A 538 22.05 -8.54 -4.98
CA GLN A 538 20.98 -7.57 -4.91
C GLN A 538 19.76 -8.13 -4.18
N TYR A 539 19.29 -9.32 -4.57
CA TYR A 539 18.14 -9.97 -3.96
C TYR A 539 18.40 -10.28 -2.48
N LYS A 540 19.56 -10.84 -2.15
CA LYS A 540 19.96 -11.08 -0.76
C LYS A 540 19.96 -9.79 0.07
N SER A 541 20.52 -8.70 -0.46
CA SER A 541 20.52 -7.40 0.22
C SER A 541 19.10 -6.88 0.47
N GLN A 542 18.20 -7.02 -0.50
CA GLN A 542 16.80 -6.61 -0.35
C GLN A 542 16.08 -7.42 0.73
N VAL A 543 16.24 -8.75 0.73
CA VAL A 543 15.65 -9.63 1.75
C VAL A 543 16.17 -9.26 3.14
N LEU A 544 17.49 -9.11 3.31
CA LEU A 544 18.08 -8.78 4.60
C LEU A 544 17.64 -7.41 5.12
N HIS A 545 17.62 -6.37 4.27
CA HIS A 545 17.12 -5.05 4.66
C HIS A 545 15.63 -5.08 5.04
N SER A 546 14.82 -5.85 4.31
CA SER A 546 13.39 -5.98 4.63
C SER A 546 13.17 -6.61 6.01
N LEU A 547 13.98 -7.60 6.39
CA LEU A 547 13.85 -8.30 7.67
C LEU A 547 14.35 -7.49 8.88
N GLU A 548 14.90 -6.28 8.67
CA GLU A 548 15.21 -5.34 9.75
C GLU A 548 13.95 -4.70 10.35
N ASP A 549 12.89 -4.57 9.53
CA ASP A 549 11.60 -4.07 9.97
C ASP A 549 10.79 -5.16 10.69
N ASN A 550 10.29 -4.83 11.88
CA ASN A 550 9.49 -5.76 12.66
C ASN A 550 8.17 -6.10 11.96
N SER A 551 7.54 -5.14 11.27
CA SER A 551 6.28 -5.39 10.57
C SER A 551 6.49 -6.38 9.41
N ALA A 552 7.55 -6.18 8.62
CA ALA A 552 7.94 -7.14 7.58
C ALA A 552 8.31 -8.52 8.14
N LEU A 553 9.08 -8.57 9.25
CA LEU A 553 9.49 -9.82 9.87
C LEU A 553 8.28 -10.62 10.42
N VAL A 554 7.30 -9.95 11.04
CA VAL A 554 6.11 -10.64 11.59
C VAL A 554 5.22 -11.17 10.46
N LEU A 555 5.03 -10.41 9.38
CA LEU A 555 4.29 -10.88 8.22
C LEU A 555 4.99 -12.06 7.55
N ASN A 556 6.32 -12.03 7.41
CA ASN A 556 7.07 -13.15 6.84
C ASN A 556 6.84 -14.43 7.66
N ALA A 557 6.90 -14.34 9.00
CA ALA A 557 6.62 -15.48 9.87
C ALA A 557 5.20 -16.02 9.71
N VAL A 558 4.20 -15.13 9.61
CA VAL A 558 2.81 -15.51 9.35
C VAL A 558 2.68 -16.26 8.02
N ASN A 559 3.22 -15.70 6.94
CA ASN A 559 3.11 -16.28 5.60
C ASN A 559 3.80 -17.64 5.49
N ASP A 560 5.02 -17.74 6.02
CA ASP A 560 5.79 -18.98 6.05
C ASP A 560 5.04 -20.10 6.79
N LEU A 561 4.54 -19.80 8.00
CA LEU A 561 3.78 -20.76 8.79
C LEU A 561 2.43 -21.11 8.14
N MET A 562 1.73 -20.11 7.62
CA MET A 562 0.41 -20.28 7.01
C MET A 562 0.46 -21.16 5.75
N TRP A 563 1.47 -20.97 4.88
CA TRP A 563 1.55 -21.68 3.60
C TRP A 563 2.41 -22.93 3.63
N ASN A 564 3.46 -22.96 4.46
CA ASN A 564 4.46 -24.03 4.49
C ASN A 564 4.50 -24.81 5.82
N ASN A 565 3.77 -24.38 6.85
CA ASN A 565 3.84 -24.91 8.22
C ASN A 565 5.28 -24.91 8.79
N LYS A 566 6.15 -24.04 8.25
CA LYS A 566 7.57 -23.95 8.59
C LYS A 566 8.01 -22.52 8.40
N TYR A 567 8.86 -22.03 9.30
CA TYR A 567 9.51 -20.73 9.17
C TYR A 567 10.89 -20.84 8.52
N PHE A 568 11.16 -19.99 7.53
CA PHE A 568 12.46 -19.94 6.87
C PHE A 568 13.30 -18.81 7.47
N GLY A 569 14.20 -19.15 8.39
CA GLY A 569 15.10 -18.17 9.00
C GLY A 569 16.14 -17.61 8.02
N VAL A 570 16.77 -16.51 8.43
CA VAL A 570 17.74 -15.75 7.61
C VAL A 570 18.83 -16.63 6.99
N ASP A 571 19.44 -17.53 7.79
CA ASP A 571 20.49 -18.43 7.31
C ASP A 571 19.98 -19.35 6.18
N PHE A 572 18.74 -19.84 6.28
CA PHE A 572 18.14 -20.64 5.22
C PHE A 572 17.94 -19.81 3.96
N LEU A 573 17.36 -18.61 4.09
CA LEU A 573 17.09 -17.72 2.96
C LEU A 573 18.38 -17.37 2.22
N VAL A 574 19.43 -16.96 2.95
CA VAL A 574 20.73 -16.60 2.38
C VAL A 574 21.38 -17.79 1.66
N ASN A 575 21.45 -18.95 2.31
CA ASN A 575 22.03 -20.15 1.72
C ASN A 575 21.24 -20.61 0.50
N LYS A 576 19.90 -20.47 0.53
CA LYS A 576 19.04 -20.87 -0.57
C LYS A 576 19.26 -19.97 -1.79
N ILE A 577 19.32 -18.65 -1.59
CA ILE A 577 19.70 -17.69 -2.66
C ILE A 577 21.07 -18.06 -3.23
N ASP A 578 22.06 -18.30 -2.37
CA ASP A 578 23.43 -18.65 -2.79
C ASP A 578 23.52 -19.98 -3.53
N SER A 579 22.61 -20.92 -3.28
CA SER A 579 22.58 -22.22 -3.96
C SER A 579 22.06 -22.16 -5.39
N VAL A 580 21.31 -21.11 -5.77
CA VAL A 580 20.71 -21.02 -7.11
C VAL A 580 21.79 -20.90 -8.17
N THR A 581 21.74 -21.77 -9.16
CA THR A 581 22.67 -21.85 -10.28
C THR A 581 22.07 -21.25 -11.55
N LYS A 582 22.95 -20.95 -12.51
CA LYS A 582 22.53 -20.52 -13.85
C LYS A 582 21.64 -21.55 -14.54
N GLN A 583 21.92 -22.84 -14.35
CA GLN A 583 21.13 -23.91 -14.98
C GLN A 583 19.70 -23.95 -14.42
N ASP A 584 19.53 -23.75 -13.10
CA ASP A 584 18.19 -23.71 -12.48
C ASP A 584 17.32 -22.62 -13.10
N ILE A 585 17.89 -21.43 -13.36
CA ILE A 585 17.19 -20.32 -14.01
C ILE A 585 16.86 -20.64 -15.46
N LEU A 586 17.79 -21.24 -16.22
CA LEU A 586 17.55 -21.60 -17.62
C LEU A 586 16.47 -22.68 -17.75
N ASP A 587 16.47 -23.67 -16.86
CA ASP A 587 15.47 -24.73 -16.81
C ASP A 587 14.09 -24.18 -16.39
N LEU A 588 14.08 -23.23 -15.45
CA LEU A 588 12.89 -22.49 -15.07
C LEU A 588 12.33 -21.68 -16.24
N ILE A 589 13.15 -20.89 -16.93
CA ILE A 589 12.78 -20.13 -18.14
C ILE A 589 12.18 -21.06 -19.18
N ASP A 590 12.80 -22.20 -19.45
CA ASP A 590 12.30 -23.17 -20.43
C ASP A 590 10.90 -23.69 -20.05
N ARG A 591 10.71 -24.03 -18.77
CA ARG A 591 9.46 -24.57 -18.25
C ARG A 591 8.34 -23.54 -18.16
N LEU A 592 8.63 -22.30 -17.77
CA LEU A 592 7.64 -21.23 -17.67
C LEU A 592 7.27 -20.68 -19.05
N PHE A 593 8.26 -20.49 -19.93
CA PHE A 593 8.10 -19.69 -21.13
C PHE A 593 8.31 -20.41 -22.46
N TYR A 594 8.86 -21.63 -22.56
CA TYR A 594 9.15 -22.21 -23.88
C TYR A 594 8.62 -23.63 -24.12
N ARG A 595 8.22 -24.38 -23.08
CA ARG A 595 7.64 -25.73 -23.20
C ARG A 595 6.18 -25.73 -23.67
N GLY A 596 5.85 -24.97 -24.70
CA GLY A 596 4.56 -25.01 -25.40
C GLY A 596 3.39 -24.35 -24.67
N LYS A 597 3.64 -23.62 -23.58
CA LYS A 597 2.62 -22.80 -22.92
C LYS A 597 2.42 -21.52 -23.72
N GLN A 598 1.19 -21.21 -24.10
CA GLN A 598 0.88 -19.91 -24.68
C GLN A 598 0.69 -18.88 -23.54
N PRO A 599 1.08 -17.61 -23.75
CA PRO A 599 0.84 -16.57 -22.76
C PRO A 599 -0.62 -16.15 -22.72
N GLY A 600 -1.02 -15.61 -21.57
CA GLY A 600 -2.20 -14.76 -21.44
C GLY A 600 -1.87 -13.36 -21.91
N LEU A 601 -2.76 -12.71 -22.65
CA LEU A 601 -2.53 -11.39 -23.25
C LEU A 601 -3.58 -10.39 -22.78
N VAL A 602 -3.15 -9.32 -22.12
CA VAL A 602 -4.04 -8.25 -21.68
C VAL A 602 -3.55 -6.92 -22.22
N ALA A 603 -4.48 -6.09 -22.72
CA ALA A 603 -4.18 -4.74 -23.20
C ALA A 603 -5.26 -3.76 -22.76
N ILE A 604 -4.87 -2.56 -22.34
CA ILE A 604 -5.78 -1.45 -22.03
C ILE A 604 -5.21 -0.18 -22.67
N GLY A 605 -6.02 0.56 -23.44
CA GLY A 605 -5.60 1.77 -24.14
C GLY A 605 -6.01 1.78 -25.62
N ASP A 606 -5.18 2.36 -26.49
CA ASP A 606 -5.33 2.30 -27.94
C ASP A 606 -4.90 0.93 -28.50
N VAL A 607 -5.75 -0.07 -28.25
CA VAL A 607 -5.53 -1.46 -28.66
C VAL A 607 -5.54 -1.65 -30.18
N SER A 608 -6.05 -0.66 -30.94
CA SER A 608 -6.09 -0.70 -32.41
C SER A 608 -4.69 -0.64 -33.03
N GLN A 609 -3.74 0.00 -32.33
CA GLN A 609 -2.34 0.09 -32.74
C GLN A 609 -1.52 -1.15 -32.37
N LEU A 610 -2.10 -2.10 -31.63
CA LEU A 610 -1.39 -3.27 -31.13
C LEU A 610 -1.45 -4.45 -32.11
N MET A 611 -0.42 -5.28 -32.05
CA MET A 611 -0.41 -6.59 -32.68
C MET A 611 -1.57 -7.43 -32.12
N GLN A 612 -2.32 -8.06 -33.03
CA GLN A 612 -3.45 -8.89 -32.64
C GLN A 612 -3.00 -10.20 -31.99
N PRO A 613 -3.76 -10.77 -31.04
CA PRO A 613 -3.36 -11.97 -30.32
C PRO A 613 -2.90 -13.15 -31.18
N PRO A 614 -3.56 -13.52 -32.31
CA PRO A 614 -3.12 -14.64 -33.14
C PRO A 614 -1.73 -14.43 -33.75
N GLU A 615 -1.42 -13.18 -34.12
CA GLU A 615 -0.12 -12.82 -34.68
C GLU A 615 0.98 -12.86 -33.61
N PHE A 616 0.71 -12.32 -32.42
CA PHE A 616 1.63 -12.42 -31.29
C PHE A 616 1.96 -13.87 -30.95
N ARG A 617 0.93 -14.71 -30.83
CA ARG A 617 1.08 -16.15 -30.51
C ARG A 617 1.87 -16.88 -31.60
N LYS A 618 1.71 -16.49 -32.87
CA LYS A 618 2.51 -17.05 -33.97
C LYS A 618 3.99 -16.73 -33.80
N PHE A 619 4.36 -15.46 -33.64
CA PHE A 619 5.76 -15.06 -33.43
C PHE A 619 6.35 -15.67 -32.16
N TYR A 620 5.58 -15.69 -31.08
CA TYR A 620 5.99 -16.34 -29.85
C TYR A 620 6.23 -17.85 -30.03
N SER A 621 5.38 -18.55 -30.79
CA SER A 621 5.57 -19.98 -31.11
C SER A 621 6.81 -20.21 -31.98
N GLU A 622 7.12 -19.29 -32.89
CA GLU A 622 8.36 -19.31 -33.66
C GLU A 622 9.57 -19.15 -32.73
N ILE A 623 9.55 -18.23 -31.76
CA ILE A 623 10.58 -18.08 -30.72
C ILE A 623 10.75 -19.38 -29.92
N CYS A 624 9.66 -20.02 -29.48
CA CYS A 624 9.72 -21.26 -28.73
C CYS A 624 10.30 -22.43 -29.54
N SER A 625 10.03 -22.47 -30.84
CA SER A 625 10.57 -23.48 -31.76
C SER A 625 12.04 -23.23 -32.08
N ALA A 626 12.43 -21.96 -32.02
CA ALA A 626 13.72 -21.40 -32.39
C ALA A 626 14.78 -21.47 -31.28
N LYS A 627 14.80 -22.49 -30.42
CA LYS A 627 15.79 -22.64 -29.31
C LYS A 627 17.28 -22.58 -29.70
N HIS A 628 17.62 -22.24 -30.95
CA HIS A 628 18.94 -21.91 -31.46
C HIS A 628 19.07 -20.44 -31.91
N PRO A 629 20.20 -19.77 -31.61
CA PRO A 629 20.53 -18.40 -32.02
C PRO A 629 20.37 -18.07 -33.53
N SER A 630 20.28 -19.10 -34.38
CA SER A 630 20.24 -18.99 -35.84
C SER A 630 18.87 -18.59 -36.43
N VAL A 631 17.78 -18.61 -35.65
CA VAL A 631 16.45 -18.19 -36.14
C VAL A 631 16.20 -16.70 -35.89
N LEU A 632 16.80 -16.12 -34.85
CA LEU A 632 16.71 -14.68 -34.54
C LEU A 632 17.31 -13.82 -35.66
N SER A 633 18.40 -14.29 -36.28
CA SER A 633 18.98 -13.66 -37.47
C SER A 633 18.08 -13.75 -38.71
N LYS A 634 17.15 -14.72 -38.77
CA LYS A 634 16.17 -14.84 -39.86
C LYS A 634 14.93 -13.98 -39.63
N LEU A 635 14.42 -13.93 -38.39
CA LEU A 635 13.24 -13.15 -38.01
C LEU A 635 13.46 -11.63 -38.16
N PHE A 636 14.64 -11.14 -37.76
CA PHE A 636 14.98 -9.71 -37.83
C PHE A 636 15.85 -9.35 -39.04
N GLY A 637 16.36 -10.33 -39.78
CA GLY A 637 17.32 -10.12 -40.87
C GLY A 637 16.72 -9.80 -42.24
N THR A 638 15.40 -9.95 -42.45
CA THR A 638 14.85 -9.81 -43.82
C THR A 638 13.67 -8.87 -44.03
N ARG A 639 13.04 -8.29 -43.01
CA ARG A 639 12.02 -7.23 -43.22
C ARG A 639 12.00 -6.22 -42.08
N HIS A 640 12.58 -5.06 -42.35
CA HIS A 640 12.32 -3.71 -41.79
C HIS A 640 13.63 -2.91 -41.59
N ARG A 641 14.21 -2.48 -42.71
CA ARG A 641 14.80 -1.14 -42.83
C ARG A 641 13.68 -0.21 -43.30
N LYS A 642 12.86 0.26 -42.37
CA LYS A 642 12.10 1.52 -42.40
C LYS A 642 11.26 1.59 -41.16
#